data_AF-A0A955L225-F1
#
_entry.id   AF-A0A955L225-F1
#
_cell.length_a   1.000
_cell.length_b   1.000
_cell.length_c   1.000
_cell.angle_alpha   90.00
_cell.angle_beta   90.00
_cell.angle_gamma   90.00
#
_symmetry.space_group_name_H-M   'P 1'
#
loop_
_entity.id
_entity.type
_entity.pdbx_description
1 polymer ?
#
loop_
_entity_poly.entity_id
_entity_poly.type
_entity_poly.pdbx_seq_one_letter_code
_entity_poly.pdbx_strand_id
1 'polypeptide(L)'
;MKIYSGKQKVGTLNKKIDLVVDFDDFFYYKSKRALITQLQRTIGIFLIITAVIFFVTYFLILIQLYDRILLLALIDGRFPAYELFPSLGTVIGLFGWYLLRDRNRFGERLEERNLLHLKKDIGDGEVKEIEIESFFSDNVSAYLEEGYKNHNEEFIFFLSKVLLAQPEIKEIIASRLPLDLKKLDKDLVIDTADLTFDNNFQECFLELFHAGMDVDAEYIDEYVMFVAFAKKYWKHALVSQYISPDSVNAVIAWIRNNQKIETFHRKWFWISKLKPTGAINRSYTSKATPTIDKYAIDYVQNVIDFGFVFSQGKDEIIQKILELLSKTTKPNVLISGEAGVGKTHLVKNIATLLVAEDVPIELYDMRMVVIDVNRILTQVTDINQLENIFSKMLDESATAGNCILVFENIEYVFEIREENRKEILNRLISYLEESNKPVIATANTALLKKIIKQNKSFSSLFENIDLIEPSKENAIQIVLEHVQLLEELNGVRVEEPAVRRVVDSANKIHSSKVMPDKAIELLEETLNYAKAHGLKFVDESVVDQMVSGKLGVNIGDINQKERKILNNLEDLLHKRIVGQNAAVESVAAALKRARTGLNRKDKPVASFLFFGPTGVGKTEIAKALAEVYFGHENKMVRVDMSEYSQDKSIEKLIGIENEEGEFQGGFLTDAVKNNPFTIVLFDEIEKASPKVLDLFLQILDEGEITDGAGKKVDFTQAIIIMTSNAGGKQIASSLAAGRAYREVVKEAYYNLQNDFRIELLNRFDKIIMFKPLNLTEIHQIIEKFLTKINENLSEQGVLIEWNKDTVDELSKLGFGPVYGARQLYRVVQEKINDEVASLIAEEKVKKGQTIHFKGLQISDIV
;
A
#
# COMPACT_ATOMS: atom_id res chain seq x y z
N MET A 1 37.80 39.26 22.17
CA MET A 1 38.60 38.31 22.96
C MET A 1 37.65 37.25 23.48
N LYS A 2 37.62 36.03 22.90
CA LYS A 2 36.86 34.90 23.46
C LYS A 2 37.78 34.19 24.45
N ILE A 3 37.56 34.38 25.75
CA ILE A 3 38.14 33.56 26.79
C ILE A 3 37.16 32.41 26.97
N TYR A 4 37.43 31.27 26.34
CA TYR A 4 36.62 30.06 26.50
C TYR A 4 36.99 29.41 27.83
N SER A 5 36.24 29.73 28.90
CA SER A 5 36.29 28.97 30.15
C SER A 5 35.03 28.13 30.25
N GLY A 6 35.08 26.86 29.81
CA GLY A 6 33.93 25.97 30.00
C GLY A 6 33.64 24.90 28.93
N LYS A 7 34.47 24.74 27.90
CA LYS A 7 34.24 23.73 26.83
C LYS A 7 34.12 22.30 27.41
N GLN A 8 32.91 21.74 27.44
CA GLN A 8 32.64 20.33 27.79
C GLN A 8 32.39 19.51 26.53
N LYS A 9 33.04 18.33 26.41
CA LYS A 9 32.78 17.40 25.30
C LYS A 9 31.48 16.64 25.58
N VAL A 10 30.46 16.88 24.75
CA VAL A 10 29.12 16.29 24.86
C VAL A 10 29.04 14.93 24.16
N GLY A 11 29.79 14.73 23.07
CA GLY A 11 29.79 13.46 22.34
C GLY A 11 30.45 13.54 20.97
N THR A 12 30.21 12.54 20.11
CA THR A 12 30.73 12.47 18.73
C THR A 12 29.58 12.33 17.73
N LEU A 13 29.41 13.32 16.84
CA LEU A 13 28.49 13.22 15.71
C LEU A 13 29.08 12.33 14.61
N ASN A 14 28.29 11.37 14.10
CA ASN A 14 28.66 10.42 13.04
C ASN A 14 30.02 9.72 13.23
N LYS A 15 30.45 9.54 14.49
CA LYS A 15 31.77 8.99 14.87
C LYS A 15 32.98 9.76 14.29
N LYS A 16 32.80 11.00 13.82
CA LYS A 16 33.83 11.79 13.13
C LYS A 16 34.06 13.19 13.73
N ILE A 17 33.05 13.81 14.36
CA ILE A 17 33.12 15.19 14.84
C ILE A 17 32.79 15.25 16.32
N ASP A 18 33.71 15.74 17.13
CA ASP A 18 33.46 15.98 18.56
C ASP A 18 32.53 17.19 18.73
N LEU A 19 31.39 16.97 19.39
CA LEU A 19 30.49 18.04 19.81
C LEU A 19 30.99 18.58 21.15
N VAL A 20 31.42 19.84 21.16
CA VAL A 20 31.91 20.52 22.36
C VAL A 20 31.05 21.74 22.61
N VAL A 21 30.39 21.79 23.76
CA VAL A 21 29.40 22.83 24.10
C VAL A 21 29.80 23.49 25.40
N ASP A 22 29.61 24.80 25.46
CA ASP A 22 29.59 25.56 26.69
C ASP A 22 28.13 25.97 26.92
N PHE A 23 27.47 25.32 27.90
CA PHE A 23 26.03 25.46 28.08
C PHE A 23 25.62 26.83 28.63
N ASP A 24 26.47 27.48 29.42
CA ASP A 24 26.23 28.84 29.92
C ASP A 24 26.27 29.85 28.77
N ASP A 25 27.24 29.72 27.86
CA ASP A 25 27.31 30.52 26.63
C ASP A 25 26.11 30.21 25.71
N PHE A 26 25.76 28.94 25.51
CA PHE A 26 24.64 28.51 24.66
C PHE A 26 23.33 29.22 25.03
N PHE A 27 22.95 29.21 26.30
CA PHE A 27 21.72 29.88 26.77
C PHE A 27 21.85 31.42 26.75
N TYR A 28 23.04 31.95 27.10
CA TYR A 28 23.30 33.38 27.06
C TYR A 28 23.15 33.98 25.65
N TYR A 29 23.75 33.35 24.63
CA TYR A 29 23.68 33.83 23.25
C TYR A 29 22.29 33.66 22.64
N LYS A 30 21.56 32.57 22.95
CA LYS A 30 20.19 32.37 22.46
C LYS A 30 19.23 33.46 22.96
N SER A 31 19.28 33.80 24.24
CA SER A 31 18.43 34.85 24.85
C SER A 31 18.59 36.23 24.20
N LYS A 32 19.79 36.54 23.67
CA LYS A 32 20.10 37.82 23.02
C LYS A 32 19.91 37.81 21.50
N ARG A 33 19.79 36.63 20.87
CA ARG A 33 19.69 36.52 19.41
C ARG A 33 18.42 37.15 18.86
N ALA A 34 17.26 36.95 19.49
CA ALA A 34 16.01 37.58 19.06
C ALA A 34 16.14 39.11 18.99
N LEU A 35 16.82 39.71 19.99
CA LEU A 35 17.11 41.14 20.02
C LEU A 35 18.03 41.56 18.86
N ILE A 36 19.09 40.78 18.60
CA ILE A 36 20.05 41.05 17.51
C ILE A 36 19.38 40.95 16.14
N THR A 37 18.60 39.90 15.88
CA THR A 37 17.87 39.70 14.62
C THR A 37 16.84 40.80 14.39
N GLN A 38 16.10 41.18 15.44
CA GLN A 38 15.14 42.28 15.37
C GLN A 38 15.84 43.62 15.12
N LEU A 39 17.00 43.87 15.75
CA LEU A 39 17.81 45.06 15.52
C LEU A 39 18.30 45.13 14.07
N GLN A 40 18.82 44.02 13.54
CA GLN A 40 19.29 43.92 12.15
C GLN A 40 18.17 44.13 11.14
N ARG A 41 16.99 43.53 11.36
CA ARG A 41 15.81 43.75 10.51
C ARG A 41 15.35 45.20 10.52
N THR A 42 15.35 45.82 11.70
CA THR A 42 14.99 47.24 11.86
C THR A 42 15.98 48.16 11.15
N ILE A 43 17.27 47.88 11.28
CA ILE A 43 18.34 48.60 10.57
C ILE A 43 18.20 48.42 9.05
N GLY A 44 17.92 47.19 8.58
CA GLY A 44 17.70 46.92 7.15
C GLY A 44 16.51 47.68 6.58
N ILE A 45 15.37 47.66 7.27
CA ILE A 45 14.17 48.43 6.87
C ILE A 45 14.48 49.94 6.86
N PHE A 46 15.17 50.44 7.88
CA PHE A 46 15.58 51.83 7.96
C PHE A 46 16.47 52.25 6.78
N LEU A 47 17.45 51.42 6.40
CA LEU A 47 18.32 51.65 5.26
C LEU A 47 17.56 51.65 3.93
N ILE A 48 16.61 50.73 3.74
CA ILE A 48 15.76 50.70 2.54
C ILE A 48 14.92 51.98 2.45
N ILE A 49 14.27 52.38 3.54
CA ILE A 49 13.44 53.59 3.58
C ILE A 49 14.29 54.83 3.27
N THR A 50 15.48 54.96 3.87
CA THR A 50 16.39 56.09 3.60
C THR A 50 16.89 56.10 2.17
N ALA A 51 17.20 54.94 1.58
CA ALA A 51 17.57 54.83 0.18
C ALA A 51 16.43 55.25 -0.77
N VAL A 52 15.19 54.82 -0.49
CA VAL A 52 14.00 55.22 -1.27
C VAL A 52 13.77 56.72 -1.16
N ILE A 53 13.83 57.30 0.05
CA ILE A 53 13.68 58.75 0.25
C ILE A 53 14.75 59.51 -0.53
N PHE A 54 16.02 59.10 -0.43
CA PHE A 54 17.12 59.72 -1.16
C PHE A 54 16.89 59.66 -2.67
N PHE A 55 16.45 58.52 -3.20
CA PHE A 55 16.15 58.33 -4.61
C PHE A 55 14.99 59.22 -5.08
N VAL A 56 13.87 59.25 -4.34
CA VAL A 56 12.72 60.11 -4.67
C VAL A 56 13.13 61.58 -4.65
N THR A 57 13.90 62.00 -3.64
CA THR A 57 14.38 63.39 -3.53
C THR A 57 15.30 63.75 -4.68
N TYR A 58 16.22 62.86 -5.04
CA TYR A 58 17.13 63.05 -6.17
C TYR A 58 16.39 63.06 -7.52
N PHE A 59 15.38 62.21 -7.69
CA PHE A 59 14.53 62.18 -8.88
C PHE A 59 13.72 63.48 -9.03
N LEU A 60 13.18 64.02 -7.94
CA LEU A 60 12.52 65.33 -7.95
C LEU A 60 13.47 66.48 -8.30
N ILE A 61 14.72 66.44 -7.80
CA ILE A 61 15.77 67.40 -8.18
C ILE A 61 16.09 67.30 -9.67
N LEU A 62 16.19 66.08 -10.21
CA LEU A 62 16.40 65.82 -11.63
C LEU A 62 15.26 66.39 -12.49
N ILE A 63 14.00 66.22 -12.07
CA ILE A 63 12.84 66.81 -12.76
C ILE A 63 12.94 68.34 -12.77
N GLN A 64 13.26 68.95 -11.62
CA GLN A 64 13.41 70.42 -11.54
C GLN A 64 14.57 70.95 -12.37
N LEU A 65 15.68 70.21 -12.45
CA LEU A 65 16.79 70.52 -13.34
C LEU A 65 16.41 70.35 -14.79
N TYR A 66 15.66 69.31 -15.14
CA TYR A 66 15.16 69.06 -16.48
C TYR A 66 14.29 70.22 -16.95
N ASP A 67 13.33 70.68 -16.15
CA ASP A 67 12.48 71.83 -16.49
C ASP A 67 13.30 73.11 -16.74
N ARG A 68 14.34 73.36 -15.94
CA ARG A 68 15.23 74.52 -16.12
C ARG A 68 16.12 74.39 -17.36
N ILE A 69 16.62 73.20 -17.65
CA ILE A 69 17.42 72.91 -18.85
C ILE A 69 16.55 73.00 -20.10
N LEU A 70 15.29 72.54 -20.05
CA LEU A 70 14.30 72.67 -21.12
C LEU A 70 14.02 74.15 -21.43
N LEU A 71 13.85 74.97 -20.39
CA LEU A 71 13.68 76.42 -20.49
C LEU A 71 14.90 77.12 -21.11
N LEU A 72 16.12 76.71 -20.73
CA LEU A 72 17.36 77.22 -21.32
C LEU A 72 17.55 76.76 -22.78
N ALA A 73 17.20 75.51 -23.09
CA ALA A 73 17.26 74.96 -24.46
C ALA A 73 16.25 75.62 -25.41
N LEU A 74 15.10 76.07 -24.89
CA LEU A 74 14.11 76.88 -25.62
C LEU A 74 14.62 78.30 -25.94
N ILE A 75 15.57 78.82 -25.15
CA ILE A 75 16.15 80.16 -25.35
C ILE A 75 17.36 80.13 -26.31
N ASP A 76 18.24 79.12 -26.20
CA ASP A 76 19.50 79.05 -26.98
C ASP A 76 19.46 78.09 -28.19
N GLY A 77 18.35 77.37 -28.42
CA GLY A 77 18.15 76.54 -29.61
C GLY A 77 19.05 75.30 -29.72
N ARG A 78 19.84 74.98 -28.69
CA ARG A 78 20.69 73.77 -28.63
C ARG A 78 20.27 72.92 -27.43
N PHE A 79 19.82 71.70 -27.71
CA PHE A 79 19.43 70.73 -26.69
C PHE A 79 20.63 69.82 -26.35
N PRO A 80 21.21 69.89 -25.14
CA PRO A 80 22.33 69.03 -24.77
C PRO A 80 21.81 67.66 -24.32
N ALA A 81 21.30 66.86 -25.27
CA ALA A 81 20.78 65.53 -24.97
C ALA A 81 21.85 64.56 -24.44
N TYR A 82 23.13 64.84 -24.69
CA TYR A 82 24.25 63.93 -24.39
C TYR A 82 24.70 63.95 -22.91
N GLU A 83 24.33 64.96 -22.12
CA GLU A 83 24.73 65.06 -20.70
C GLU A 83 23.67 64.54 -19.72
N LEU A 84 22.41 64.41 -20.17
CA LEU A 84 21.26 64.10 -19.32
C LEU A 84 20.96 62.60 -19.17
N PHE A 85 21.27 61.79 -20.18
CA PHE A 85 21.07 60.34 -20.14
C PHE A 85 22.12 59.55 -19.34
N PRO A 86 23.42 59.92 -19.33
CA PRO A 86 24.43 59.18 -18.57
C PRO A 86 24.23 59.26 -17.05
N SER A 87 23.69 60.36 -16.53
CA SER A 87 23.42 60.54 -15.10
C SER A 87 22.25 59.66 -14.61
N LEU A 88 21.21 59.50 -15.44
CA LEU A 88 20.10 58.60 -15.12
C LEU A 88 20.54 57.12 -15.17
N GLY A 89 21.34 56.75 -16.18
CA GLY A 89 21.88 55.40 -16.33
C GLY A 89 22.87 55.01 -15.23
N THR A 90 23.71 55.94 -14.78
CA THR A 90 24.63 55.71 -13.64
C THR A 90 23.88 55.61 -12.33
N VAL A 91 22.79 56.34 -12.13
CA VAL A 91 21.96 56.26 -10.91
C VAL A 91 21.17 54.96 -10.86
N ILE A 92 20.55 54.55 -11.97
CA ILE A 92 19.89 53.23 -12.09
C ILE A 92 20.92 52.10 -11.94
N GLY A 93 22.12 52.27 -12.52
CA GLY A 93 23.21 51.32 -12.40
C GLY A 93 23.77 51.21 -10.97
N LEU A 94 23.93 52.33 -10.26
CA LEU A 94 24.39 52.34 -8.87
C LEU A 94 23.31 51.84 -7.91
N PHE A 95 22.03 52.14 -8.16
CA PHE A 95 20.90 51.63 -7.38
C PHE A 95 20.69 50.14 -7.63
N GLY A 96 20.77 49.68 -8.88
CA GLY A 96 20.77 48.28 -9.26
C GLY A 96 21.96 47.54 -8.66
N TRP A 97 23.17 48.12 -8.71
CA TRP A 97 24.35 47.56 -8.08
C TRP A 97 24.25 47.54 -6.55
N TYR A 98 23.68 48.56 -5.92
CA TYR A 98 23.42 48.59 -4.48
C TYR A 98 22.42 47.50 -4.07
N LEU A 99 21.29 47.39 -4.78
CA LEU A 99 20.30 46.33 -4.56
C LEU A 99 20.87 44.93 -4.82
N LEU A 100 21.70 44.75 -5.86
CA LEU A 100 22.34 43.46 -6.16
C LEU A 100 23.44 43.10 -5.16
N ARG A 101 24.27 44.07 -4.77
CA ARG A 101 25.35 43.89 -3.79
C ARG A 101 24.80 43.62 -2.39
N ASP A 102 23.73 44.31 -1.99
CA ASP A 102 23.08 44.06 -0.70
C ASP A 102 22.13 42.86 -0.74
N ARG A 103 21.53 42.49 -1.88
CA ARG A 103 20.82 41.20 -2.00
C ARG A 103 21.77 40.02 -1.75
N ASN A 104 23.01 40.10 -2.23
CA ASN A 104 24.02 39.07 -1.94
C ASN A 104 24.50 39.12 -0.48
N ARG A 105 24.70 40.30 0.13
CA ARG A 105 25.15 40.38 1.55
C ARG A 105 24.07 40.18 2.62
N PHE A 106 22.81 40.53 2.33
CA PHE A 106 21.68 40.24 3.21
C PHE A 106 21.15 38.83 2.98
N GLY A 107 21.13 38.34 1.74
CA GLY A 107 20.78 36.95 1.43
C GLY A 107 21.77 35.95 2.01
N GLU A 108 23.08 36.13 1.80
CA GLU A 108 24.12 35.21 2.30
C GLU A 108 24.34 35.29 3.82
N ARG A 109 23.84 36.31 4.51
CA ARG A 109 23.80 36.35 6.00
C ARG A 109 22.44 35.95 6.59
N LEU A 110 21.45 35.73 5.74
CA LEU A 110 20.15 35.15 6.08
C LEU A 110 20.00 33.73 5.54
N GLU A 111 21.08 33.09 5.08
CA GLU A 111 21.15 31.64 5.11
C GLU A 111 21.21 31.23 6.59
N GLU A 112 20.04 31.09 7.19
CA GLU A 112 19.92 30.39 8.47
C GLU A 112 20.57 29.02 8.26
N ARG A 113 21.76 28.83 8.85
CA ARG A 113 22.41 27.51 8.89
C ARG A 113 21.45 26.56 9.59
N ASN A 114 20.80 25.73 8.79
CA ASN A 114 19.88 24.71 9.23
C ASN A 114 20.60 23.36 9.33
N LEU A 115 19.97 22.39 9.99
CA LEU A 115 20.52 21.05 10.19
C LEU A 115 20.82 20.31 8.87
N LEU A 116 20.08 20.62 7.80
CA LEU A 116 20.28 20.06 6.45
C LEU A 116 21.64 20.47 5.85
N HIS A 117 21.96 21.76 5.89
CA HIS A 117 23.27 22.28 5.45
C HIS A 117 24.39 21.67 6.29
N LEU A 118 24.20 21.60 7.61
CA LEU A 118 25.19 21.00 8.51
C LEU A 118 25.44 19.53 8.17
N LYS A 119 24.40 18.73 7.92
CA LYS A 119 24.54 17.31 7.55
C LYS A 119 25.36 17.13 6.27
N LYS A 120 25.18 18.02 5.28
CA LYS A 120 25.95 18.04 4.03
C LYS A 120 27.41 18.43 4.27
N ASP A 121 27.64 19.54 4.98
CA ASP A 121 28.98 20.05 5.30
C ASP A 121 29.81 19.05 6.13
N ILE A 122 29.16 18.30 7.02
CA ILE A 122 29.75 17.18 7.77
C ILE A 122 30.17 16.03 6.85
N GLY A 123 29.35 15.73 5.82
CA GLY A 123 29.64 14.70 4.82
C GLY A 123 30.87 15.03 3.97
N ASP A 124 31.00 16.30 3.59
CA ASP A 124 32.09 16.81 2.75
C ASP A 124 33.39 17.09 3.54
N GLY A 125 33.33 17.04 4.88
CA GLY A 125 34.49 17.16 5.77
C GLY A 125 34.97 18.59 6.03
N GLU A 126 34.10 19.59 5.79
CA GLU A 126 34.47 21.01 5.83
C GLU A 126 34.38 21.67 7.22
N VAL A 127 33.78 20.98 8.20
CA VAL A 127 33.38 21.59 9.48
C VAL A 127 34.40 21.32 10.60
N LYS A 128 34.92 22.39 11.22
CA LYS A 128 35.87 22.33 12.38
C LYS A 128 35.29 22.81 13.72
N GLU A 129 34.31 23.72 13.69
CA GLU A 129 33.53 24.18 14.85
C GLU A 129 32.10 24.51 14.35
N ILE A 130 31.08 24.23 15.17
CA ILE A 130 29.66 24.41 14.85
C ILE A 130 29.06 25.36 15.90
N GLU A 131 28.36 26.41 15.48
CA GLU A 131 27.54 27.25 16.37
C GLU A 131 26.19 26.56 16.59
N ILE A 132 25.98 26.02 17.78
CA ILE A 132 24.92 25.05 18.07
C ILE A 132 23.59 25.76 18.37
N GLU A 133 23.61 27.03 18.76
CA GLU A 133 22.42 27.80 19.15
C GLU A 133 21.43 28.05 18.00
N SER A 134 21.87 27.96 16.75
CA SER A 134 21.00 28.11 15.56
C SER A 134 20.09 26.94 15.32
N PHE A 135 20.40 25.76 15.85
CA PHE A 135 19.68 24.55 15.46
C PHE A 135 18.48 24.23 16.33
N PHE A 136 18.29 24.87 17.50
CA PHE A 136 17.12 24.61 18.36
C PHE A 136 16.03 25.66 18.18
N SER A 137 14.77 25.23 18.24
CA SER A 137 13.62 26.15 18.34
C SER A 137 13.68 26.91 19.68
N ASP A 138 13.03 28.07 19.73
CA ASP A 138 13.00 28.90 20.94
C ASP A 138 12.31 28.15 22.11
N ASN A 139 11.26 27.37 21.80
CA ASN A 139 10.55 26.58 22.80
C ASN A 139 11.42 25.45 23.37
N VAL A 140 12.06 24.64 22.50
CA VAL A 140 12.96 23.56 22.97
C VAL A 140 14.14 24.13 23.75
N SER A 141 14.69 25.26 23.31
CA SER A 141 15.77 25.94 24.04
C SER A 141 15.33 26.36 25.44
N ALA A 142 14.11 26.89 25.59
CA ALA A 142 13.56 27.28 26.89
C ALA A 142 13.36 26.06 27.81
N TYR A 143 12.88 24.94 27.27
CA TYR A 143 12.73 23.69 28.05
C TYR A 143 14.07 23.15 28.55
N LEU A 144 15.10 23.19 27.69
CA LEU A 144 16.46 22.80 28.03
C LEU A 144 17.06 23.75 29.07
N GLU A 145 16.83 25.07 28.95
CA GLU A 145 17.34 26.08 29.88
C GLU A 145 16.73 25.93 31.28
N GLU A 146 15.41 25.70 31.35
CA GLU A 146 14.71 25.48 32.61
C GLU A 146 15.21 24.22 33.32
N GLY A 147 15.38 23.12 32.59
CA GLY A 147 15.91 21.89 33.17
C GLY A 147 17.39 22.01 33.57
N TYR A 148 18.21 22.74 32.80
CA TYR A 148 19.62 22.99 33.12
C TYR A 148 19.79 23.82 34.39
N LYS A 149 19.08 24.95 34.52
CA LYS A 149 19.18 25.87 35.67
C LYS A 149 18.72 25.24 36.99
N ASN A 150 17.75 24.34 36.92
CA ASN A 150 17.17 23.72 38.11
C ASN A 150 17.95 22.49 38.62
N HIS A 151 19.01 22.06 37.93
CA HIS A 151 19.79 20.85 38.25
C HIS A 151 18.91 19.64 38.59
N ASN A 152 17.83 19.45 37.84
CA ASN A 152 16.82 18.46 38.15
C ASN A 152 17.35 17.05 37.84
N GLU A 153 17.64 16.23 38.85
CA GLU A 153 18.08 14.83 38.67
C GLU A 153 17.07 13.99 37.85
N GLU A 154 15.79 14.40 37.81
CA GLU A 154 14.73 13.83 36.97
C GLU A 154 14.50 14.64 35.67
N PHE A 155 15.57 15.21 35.08
CA PHE A 155 15.51 16.06 33.89
C PHE A 155 14.72 15.46 32.71
N ILE A 156 14.95 14.19 32.39
CA ILE A 156 14.25 13.48 31.30
C ILE A 156 12.74 13.35 31.60
N PHE A 157 12.38 13.17 32.87
CA PHE A 157 10.98 13.09 33.29
C PHE A 157 10.30 14.45 33.11
N PHE A 158 10.95 15.53 33.57
CA PHE A 158 10.48 16.90 33.38
C PHE A 158 10.25 17.22 31.89
N LEU A 159 11.24 16.95 31.03
CA LEU A 159 11.10 17.17 29.59
C LEU A 159 9.99 16.31 28.97
N SER A 160 9.84 15.06 29.41
CA SER A 160 8.74 14.20 28.97
C SER A 160 7.38 14.81 29.32
N LYS A 161 7.22 15.37 30.52
CA LYS A 161 5.99 16.05 30.96
C LYS A 161 5.70 17.30 30.16
N VAL A 162 6.72 18.13 29.93
CA VAL A 162 6.59 19.36 29.12
C VAL A 162 6.15 19.01 27.71
N LEU A 163 6.75 17.98 27.12
CA LEU A 163 6.44 17.53 25.77
C LEU A 163 5.04 16.94 25.66
N LEU A 164 4.66 16.07 26.60
CA LEU A 164 3.31 15.50 26.68
C LEU A 164 2.25 16.54 27.05
N ALA A 165 2.62 17.73 27.51
CA ALA A 165 1.70 18.83 27.78
C ALA A 165 1.36 19.65 26.51
N GLN A 166 2.21 19.61 25.48
CA GLN A 166 2.06 20.40 24.25
C GLN A 166 0.80 20.02 23.47
N PRO A 167 0.00 20.99 23.00
CA PRO A 167 -1.20 20.72 22.22
C PRO A 167 -0.93 19.93 20.94
N GLU A 168 0.10 20.28 20.16
CA GLU A 168 0.38 19.61 18.88
C GLU A 168 0.78 18.14 19.09
N ILE A 169 1.61 17.88 20.09
CA ILE A 169 2.06 16.52 20.42
C ILE A 169 0.89 15.69 20.97
N LYS A 170 0.04 16.26 21.83
CA LYS A 170 -1.17 15.59 22.31
C LYS A 170 -2.11 15.23 21.17
N GLU A 171 -2.26 16.11 20.18
CA GLU A 171 -3.12 15.86 19.03
C GLU A 171 -2.56 14.73 18.15
N ILE A 172 -1.26 14.73 17.85
CA ILE A 172 -0.62 13.63 17.12
C ILE A 172 -0.77 12.32 17.85
N ILE A 173 -0.48 12.31 19.16
CA ILE A 173 -0.63 11.13 19.98
C ILE A 173 -2.10 10.67 19.91
N ALA A 174 -3.07 11.52 20.22
CA ALA A 174 -4.48 11.14 20.27
C ALA A 174 -5.10 10.79 18.90
N SER A 175 -4.49 11.19 17.78
CA SER A 175 -5.02 10.94 16.43
C SER A 175 -4.33 9.77 15.72
N ARG A 176 -3.05 9.52 15.98
CA ARG A 176 -2.23 8.55 15.23
C ARG A 176 -1.73 7.39 16.05
N LEU A 177 -1.57 7.55 17.36
CA LEU A 177 -1.10 6.49 18.24
C LEU A 177 -2.18 6.13 19.26
N PRO A 178 -2.55 4.85 19.44
CA PRO A 178 -3.53 4.44 20.44
C PRO A 178 -2.94 4.49 21.87
N LEU A 179 -2.40 5.64 22.29
CA LEU A 179 -1.76 5.84 23.58
C LEU A 179 -2.74 6.40 24.60
N ASP A 180 -2.82 5.73 25.75
CA ASP A 180 -3.41 6.31 26.94
C ASP A 180 -2.35 7.18 27.65
N LEU A 181 -2.46 8.50 27.45
CA LEU A 181 -1.58 9.48 28.07
C LEU A 181 -1.50 9.34 29.60
N LYS A 182 -2.58 8.88 30.27
CA LYS A 182 -2.57 8.69 31.73
C LYS A 182 -1.78 7.46 32.17
N LYS A 183 -1.73 6.42 31.34
CA LYS A 183 -0.89 5.23 31.58
C LYS A 183 0.56 5.53 31.26
N LEU A 184 0.80 6.19 30.12
CA LEU A 184 2.14 6.64 29.73
C LEU A 184 2.77 7.42 30.89
N ASP A 185 2.02 8.34 31.50
CA ASP A 185 2.50 9.15 32.61
C ASP A 185 2.93 8.37 33.87
N LYS A 186 2.38 7.16 34.06
CA LYS A 186 2.73 6.25 35.17
C LYS A 186 3.85 5.28 34.81
N ASP A 187 3.90 4.88 33.55
CA ASP A 187 4.82 3.88 33.01
C ASP A 187 6.14 4.51 32.51
N LEU A 188 6.27 5.84 32.57
CA LEU A 188 7.53 6.57 32.43
C LEU A 188 8.48 6.20 33.58
N VAL A 189 9.04 5.00 33.52
CA VAL A 189 10.16 4.57 34.37
C VAL A 189 11.43 4.92 33.61
N ILE A 190 12.14 5.94 34.08
CA ILE A 190 13.46 6.29 33.54
C ILE A 190 14.47 5.57 34.41
N ASP A 191 15.26 4.69 33.79
CA ASP A 191 16.35 3.97 34.42
C ASP A 191 17.50 4.96 34.68
N THR A 192 17.37 5.80 35.71
CA THR A 192 18.35 6.83 36.08
C THR A 192 19.46 6.31 37.00
N ALA A 193 19.52 5.00 37.24
CA ALA A 193 20.21 4.42 38.38
C ALA A 193 21.74 4.64 38.45
N ASP A 194 22.40 5.07 37.35
CA ASP A 194 23.88 5.11 37.28
C ASP A 194 24.51 6.39 36.65
N LEU A 195 23.76 7.46 36.38
CA LEU A 195 24.28 8.65 35.68
C LEU A 195 24.12 9.96 36.47
N THR A 196 25.19 10.78 36.51
CA THR A 196 25.14 12.15 37.04
C THR A 196 24.28 13.06 36.15
N PHE A 197 23.69 14.12 36.71
CA PHE A 197 22.88 15.11 35.97
C PHE A 197 23.55 15.59 34.68
N ASP A 198 24.84 15.95 34.76
CA ASP A 198 25.61 16.44 33.62
C ASP A 198 25.70 15.40 32.49
N ASN A 199 25.85 14.11 32.81
CA ASN A 199 25.90 13.05 31.80
C ASN A 199 24.52 12.83 31.15
N ASN A 200 23.44 12.81 31.95
CA ASN A 200 22.08 12.66 31.44
C ASN A 200 21.68 13.83 30.52
N PHE A 201 22.05 15.06 30.90
CA PHE A 201 21.77 16.25 30.11
C PHE A 201 22.55 16.24 28.78
N GLN A 202 23.85 15.94 28.83
CA GLN A 202 24.70 15.83 27.64
C GLN A 202 24.21 14.73 26.69
N GLU A 203 23.82 13.57 27.21
CA GLU A 203 23.32 12.47 26.40
C GLU A 203 21.98 12.81 25.74
N CYS A 204 21.06 13.46 26.46
CA CYS A 204 19.80 13.95 25.90
C CYS A 204 20.05 14.98 24.79
N PHE A 205 20.95 15.93 25.03
CA PHE A 205 21.28 16.97 24.07
C PHE A 205 21.86 16.37 22.78
N LEU A 206 22.74 15.38 22.91
CA LEU A 206 23.29 14.63 21.77
C LEU A 206 22.22 13.84 21.03
N GLU A 207 21.29 13.21 21.75
CA GLU A 207 20.18 12.46 21.15
C GLU A 207 19.27 13.36 20.31
N LEU A 208 18.97 14.58 20.78
CA LEU A 208 18.18 15.55 20.03
C LEU A 208 18.84 15.94 18.71
N PHE A 209 20.17 16.09 18.70
CA PHE A 209 20.92 16.32 17.47
C PHE A 209 20.86 15.12 16.52
N HIS A 210 21.06 13.91 17.04
CA HIS A 210 20.94 12.69 16.24
C HIS A 210 19.55 12.55 15.64
N ALA A 211 18.51 12.73 16.44
CA ALA A 211 17.13 12.70 15.97
C ALA A 211 16.86 13.76 14.88
N GLY A 212 17.32 15.00 15.07
CA GLY A 212 17.17 16.07 14.09
C GLY A 212 17.88 15.78 12.76
N MET A 213 19.08 15.19 12.81
CA MET A 213 19.83 14.75 11.63
C MET A 213 19.20 13.53 10.94
N ASP A 214 18.62 12.62 11.72
CA ASP A 214 17.91 11.44 11.21
C ASP A 214 16.63 11.83 10.47
N VAL A 215 15.90 12.83 10.96
CA VAL A 215 14.66 13.29 10.35
C VAL A 215 14.86 14.38 9.29
N ASP A 216 16.09 14.77 8.97
CA ASP A 216 16.37 15.87 8.02
C ASP A 216 15.58 17.16 8.35
N ALA A 217 15.41 17.44 9.65
CA ALA A 217 14.72 18.65 10.09
C ALA A 217 15.56 19.89 9.77
N GLU A 218 14.93 21.05 9.63
CA GLU A 218 15.66 22.33 9.56
C GLU A 218 16.18 22.74 10.95
N TYR A 219 15.36 22.50 11.98
CA TYR A 219 15.60 22.83 13.38
C TYR A 219 15.13 21.69 14.30
N ILE A 220 15.71 21.61 15.49
CA ILE A 220 15.28 20.77 16.62
C ILE A 220 14.11 21.49 17.29
N ASP A 221 12.91 21.09 16.93
CA ASP A 221 11.65 21.54 17.49
C ASP A 221 11.02 20.45 18.38
N GLU A 222 9.80 20.69 18.85
CA GLU A 222 9.04 19.77 19.70
C GLU A 222 8.79 18.43 19.01
N TYR A 223 8.68 18.40 17.68
CA TYR A 223 8.51 17.17 16.92
C TYR A 223 9.80 16.34 16.93
N VAL A 224 10.97 16.97 16.69
CA VAL A 224 12.27 16.30 16.80
C VAL A 224 12.50 15.81 18.23
N MET A 225 12.09 16.60 19.22
CA MET A 225 12.14 16.19 20.62
C MET A 225 11.24 14.97 20.89
N PHE A 226 10.03 14.94 20.32
CA PHE A 226 9.14 13.78 20.39
C PHE A 226 9.75 12.53 19.75
N VAL A 227 10.39 12.67 18.59
CA VAL A 227 11.11 11.58 17.91
C VAL A 227 12.19 10.98 18.80
N ALA A 228 13.05 11.84 19.38
CA ALA A 228 14.13 11.42 20.27
C ALA A 228 13.59 10.68 21.50
N PHE A 229 12.56 11.25 22.13
CA PHE A 229 11.97 10.70 23.35
C PHE A 229 11.22 9.39 23.10
N ALA A 230 10.44 9.31 22.02
CA ALA A 230 9.71 8.10 21.66
C ALA A 230 10.67 6.93 21.36
N LYS A 231 11.78 7.18 20.65
CA LYS A 231 12.78 6.16 20.30
C LYS A 231 13.59 5.67 21.50
N LYS A 232 14.03 6.60 22.35
CA LYS A 232 15.01 6.30 23.41
C LYS A 232 14.35 6.10 24.77
N TYR A 233 13.61 7.10 25.25
CA TYR A 233 13.15 7.16 26.63
C TYR A 233 11.79 6.50 26.86
N TRP A 234 10.89 6.51 25.87
CA TRP A 234 9.52 5.99 26.04
C TRP A 234 9.34 4.57 25.50
N LYS A 235 10.38 3.97 24.90
CA LYS A 235 10.31 2.67 24.21
C LYS A 235 9.59 1.58 25.01
N HIS A 236 9.93 1.42 26.30
CA HIS A 236 9.30 0.40 27.16
C HIS A 236 7.84 0.72 27.45
N ALA A 237 7.51 1.98 27.70
CA ALA A 237 6.14 2.41 27.96
C ALA A 237 5.25 2.25 26.72
N LEU A 238 5.76 2.55 25.52
CA LEU A 238 5.06 2.33 24.25
C LEU A 238 4.78 0.84 24.02
N VAL A 239 5.78 -0.03 24.23
CA VAL A 239 5.62 -1.49 24.07
C VAL A 239 4.63 -2.07 25.09
N SER A 240 4.59 -1.54 26.32
CA SER A 240 3.65 -1.99 27.36
C SER A 240 2.18 -1.75 26.98
N GLN A 241 1.93 -0.80 26.07
CA GLN A 241 0.60 -0.49 25.54
C GLN A 241 0.36 -1.11 24.15
N TYR A 242 1.12 -2.14 23.79
CA TYR A 242 1.02 -2.87 22.50
C TYR A 242 1.33 -2.02 21.26
N ILE A 243 2.08 -0.92 21.41
CA ILE A 243 2.50 -0.11 20.27
C ILE A 243 3.82 -0.61 19.74
N SER A 244 3.83 -0.96 18.45
CA SER A 244 5.02 -1.44 17.78
C SER A 244 6.03 -0.30 17.55
N PRO A 245 7.35 -0.57 17.63
CA PRO A 245 8.36 0.42 17.23
C PRO A 245 8.20 0.89 15.78
N ASP A 246 7.67 0.03 14.90
CA ASP A 246 7.43 0.35 13.49
C ASP A 246 6.31 1.40 13.35
N SER A 247 5.26 1.31 14.16
CA SER A 247 4.19 2.32 14.21
C SER A 247 4.73 3.68 14.63
N VAL A 248 5.61 3.71 15.63
CA VAL A 248 6.26 4.94 16.09
C VAL A 248 7.13 5.52 14.97
N ASN A 249 7.93 4.69 14.30
CA ASN A 249 8.75 5.11 13.16
C ASN A 249 7.91 5.63 11.99
N ALA A 250 6.75 5.01 11.72
CA ALA A 250 5.85 5.46 10.67
C ALA A 250 5.22 6.82 10.97
N VAL A 251 4.80 7.07 12.23
CA VAL A 251 4.32 8.39 12.66
C VAL A 251 5.44 9.43 12.61
N ILE A 252 6.65 9.08 13.02
CA ILE A 252 7.83 9.95 12.92
C ILE A 252 8.11 10.33 11.46
N ALA A 253 8.08 9.35 10.54
CA ALA A 253 8.27 9.60 9.12
C ALA A 253 7.15 10.48 8.55
N TRP A 254 5.90 10.27 8.98
CA TRP A 254 4.76 11.09 8.58
C TRP A 254 4.90 12.54 9.05
N ILE A 255 5.30 12.78 10.30
CA ILE A 255 5.58 14.14 10.81
C ILE A 255 6.65 14.82 9.96
N ARG A 256 7.75 14.11 9.69
CA ARG A 256 8.84 14.62 8.82
C ARG A 256 8.33 14.98 7.42
N ASN A 257 7.52 14.12 6.81
CA ASN A 257 7.00 14.38 5.47
C ASN A 257 6.06 15.59 5.47
N ASN A 258 5.21 15.71 6.48
CA ASN A 258 4.32 16.86 6.64
C ASN A 258 5.10 18.17 6.80
N GLN A 259 6.19 18.18 7.57
CA GLN A 259 7.05 19.36 7.69
C GLN A 259 7.64 19.75 6.33
N LYS A 260 8.16 18.78 5.56
CA LYS A 260 8.66 19.02 4.19
C LYS A 260 7.58 19.57 3.26
N ILE A 261 6.39 18.97 3.30
CA ILE A 261 5.23 19.40 2.54
C ILE A 261 4.86 20.83 2.90
N GLU A 262 4.83 21.18 4.19
CA GLU A 262 4.47 22.52 4.65
C GLU A 262 5.50 23.57 4.20
N THR A 263 6.80 23.31 4.37
CA THR A 263 7.87 24.20 3.91
C THR A 263 7.78 24.42 2.40
N PHE A 264 7.63 23.35 1.64
CA PHE A 264 7.54 23.43 0.18
C PHE A 264 6.24 24.11 -0.28
N HIS A 265 5.11 23.85 0.40
CA HIS A 265 3.84 24.51 0.15
C HIS A 265 3.93 26.01 0.41
N ARG A 266 4.62 26.47 1.46
CA ARG A 266 4.86 27.91 1.71
C ARG A 266 5.61 28.56 0.54
N LYS A 267 6.70 27.94 0.07
CA LYS A 267 7.46 28.39 -1.11
C LYS A 267 6.54 28.46 -2.34
N TRP A 268 5.84 27.37 -2.63
CA TRP A 268 4.89 27.28 -3.74
C TRP A 268 3.77 28.32 -3.66
N PHE A 269 3.19 28.56 -2.49
CA PHE A 269 2.08 29.51 -2.28
C PHE A 269 2.48 30.95 -2.59
N TRP A 270 3.69 31.35 -2.22
CA TRP A 270 4.19 32.69 -2.55
C TRP A 270 4.49 32.85 -4.03
N ILE A 271 5.12 31.85 -4.64
CA ILE A 271 5.51 31.90 -6.07
C ILE A 271 4.28 31.79 -6.97
N SER A 272 3.33 30.90 -6.65
CA SER A 272 2.09 30.74 -7.43
C SER A 272 1.26 32.02 -7.52
N LYS A 273 1.26 32.86 -6.48
CA LYS A 273 0.62 34.19 -6.52
C LYS A 273 1.30 35.19 -7.45
N LEU A 274 2.60 35.02 -7.68
CA LEU A 274 3.36 35.84 -8.63
C LEU A 274 3.18 35.32 -10.06
N LYS A 275 2.76 34.05 -10.22
CA LYS A 275 2.49 33.49 -11.55
C LYS A 275 1.22 34.12 -12.13
N PRO A 276 1.25 34.55 -13.41
CA PRO A 276 0.08 35.10 -14.06
C PRO A 276 -1.02 34.03 -14.23
N THR A 277 -2.24 34.36 -13.83
CA THR A 277 -3.43 33.49 -13.84
C THR A 277 -4.26 33.59 -15.12
N GLY A 278 -3.98 34.55 -15.99
CA GLY A 278 -4.68 34.74 -17.27
C GLY A 278 -3.92 34.19 -18.46
N ALA A 279 -4.65 33.64 -19.45
CA ALA A 279 -4.10 33.16 -20.72
C ALA A 279 -3.27 34.22 -21.48
N ILE A 280 -3.61 35.50 -21.29
CA ILE A 280 -3.00 36.65 -21.98
C ILE A 280 -1.62 37.02 -21.40
N ASN A 281 -1.35 36.75 -20.11
CA ASN A 281 -0.07 37.16 -19.51
C ASN A 281 1.05 36.13 -19.72
N ARG A 282 0.76 34.83 -19.82
CA ARG A 282 1.77 33.80 -20.20
C ARG A 282 2.20 33.91 -21.67
N SER A 283 1.34 34.45 -22.53
CA SER A 283 1.54 34.56 -23.99
C SER A 283 2.40 35.76 -24.42
N TYR A 284 2.94 36.56 -23.50
CA TYR A 284 3.94 37.57 -23.88
C TYR A 284 5.35 36.98 -24.09
N THR A 285 5.61 35.74 -23.66
CA THR A 285 6.88 35.03 -23.90
C THR A 285 6.78 33.96 -25.00
N SER A 286 5.57 33.62 -25.47
CA SER A 286 5.34 32.58 -26.48
C SER A 286 4.17 32.85 -27.42
N LYS A 287 4.11 32.14 -28.54
CA LYS A 287 3.01 32.27 -29.52
C LYS A 287 1.71 31.66 -28.99
N ALA A 288 0.57 32.23 -29.38
CA ALA A 288 -0.76 31.77 -28.96
C ALA A 288 -1.06 30.33 -29.43
N THR A 289 -1.72 29.54 -28.55
CA THR A 289 -2.01 28.11 -28.77
C THR A 289 -3.52 27.80 -28.65
N PRO A 290 -4.36 28.33 -29.57
CA PRO A 290 -5.82 28.26 -29.42
C PRO A 290 -6.40 26.84 -29.49
N THR A 291 -5.76 25.92 -30.23
CA THR A 291 -6.23 24.53 -30.33
C THR A 291 -5.90 23.78 -29.05
N ILE A 292 -4.68 23.96 -28.53
CA ILE A 292 -4.26 23.37 -27.25
C ILE A 292 -5.18 23.83 -26.12
N ASP A 293 -5.43 25.12 -26.00
CA ASP A 293 -6.23 25.68 -24.88
C ASP A 293 -7.68 25.17 -24.89
N LYS A 294 -8.19 24.73 -26.04
CA LYS A 294 -9.53 24.18 -26.20
C LYS A 294 -9.61 22.69 -25.85
N TYR A 295 -8.63 21.89 -26.28
CA TYR A 295 -8.72 20.42 -26.24
C TYR A 295 -7.83 19.76 -25.17
N ALA A 296 -6.80 20.44 -24.68
CA ALA A 296 -5.86 19.94 -23.69
C ALA A 296 -6.18 20.42 -22.26
N ILE A 297 -5.41 19.93 -21.28
CA ILE A 297 -5.44 20.40 -19.89
C ILE A 297 -4.06 20.94 -19.54
N ASP A 298 -3.98 22.18 -19.02
CA ASP A 298 -2.73 22.75 -18.51
C ASP A 298 -2.57 22.36 -17.03
N TYR A 299 -1.66 21.43 -16.74
CA TYR A 299 -1.41 20.95 -15.37
C TYR A 299 -0.76 22.00 -14.48
N VAL A 300 0.03 22.92 -15.03
CA VAL A 300 0.60 24.03 -14.25
C VAL A 300 -0.53 24.96 -13.78
N GLN A 301 -1.49 25.25 -14.66
CA GLN A 301 -2.68 26.02 -14.28
C GLN A 301 -3.58 25.23 -13.31
N ASN A 302 -3.78 23.93 -13.54
CA ASN A 302 -4.57 23.07 -12.67
C ASN A 302 -4.03 23.05 -11.22
N VAL A 303 -2.72 22.95 -11.04
CA VAL A 303 -2.09 22.99 -9.72
C VAL A 303 -2.30 24.35 -9.04
N ILE A 304 -2.20 25.46 -9.78
CA ILE A 304 -2.47 26.81 -9.24
C ILE A 304 -3.93 26.94 -8.77
N ASP A 305 -4.87 26.42 -9.54
CA ASP A 305 -6.31 26.59 -9.29
C ASP A 305 -6.86 25.62 -8.22
N PHE A 306 -6.44 24.36 -8.28
CA PHE A 306 -7.03 23.26 -7.50
C PHE A 306 -6.14 22.70 -6.41
N GLY A 307 -4.85 23.04 -6.39
CA GLY A 307 -3.98 22.80 -5.25
C GLY A 307 -2.69 22.04 -5.56
N PHE A 308 -1.83 22.14 -4.57
CA PHE A 308 -0.50 21.55 -4.47
C PHE A 308 -0.52 20.02 -4.46
N VAL A 309 0.41 19.39 -5.20
CA VAL A 309 0.56 17.92 -5.24
C VAL A 309 1.98 17.54 -4.89
N PHE A 310 2.14 16.61 -3.95
CA PHE A 310 3.44 16.07 -3.54
C PHE A 310 3.46 14.54 -3.66
N SER A 311 4.53 13.99 -4.24
CA SER A 311 4.73 12.54 -4.37
C SER A 311 5.81 12.05 -3.42
N GLN A 312 5.40 11.34 -2.38
CA GLN A 312 6.31 10.77 -1.39
C GLN A 312 7.21 9.68 -1.96
N GLY A 313 8.49 9.72 -1.56
CA GLY A 313 9.46 8.66 -1.85
C GLY A 313 9.85 8.53 -3.33
N LYS A 314 9.56 9.55 -4.16
CA LYS A 314 9.89 9.57 -5.59
C LYS A 314 10.93 10.63 -5.96
N ASP A 315 11.64 11.21 -4.99
CA ASP A 315 12.57 12.33 -5.19
C ASP A 315 13.66 12.01 -6.24
N GLU A 316 14.32 10.85 -6.15
CA GLU A 316 15.34 10.41 -7.11
C GLU A 316 14.77 10.24 -8.53
N ILE A 317 13.55 9.70 -8.63
CA ILE A 317 12.87 9.50 -9.91
C ILE A 317 12.51 10.86 -10.53
N ILE A 318 12.01 11.79 -9.71
CA ILE A 318 11.66 13.14 -10.14
C ILE A 318 12.90 13.89 -10.63
N GLN A 319 14.01 13.86 -9.87
CA GLN A 319 15.27 14.47 -10.29
C GLN A 319 15.76 13.90 -11.62
N LYS A 320 15.73 12.57 -11.78
CA LYS A 320 16.07 11.92 -13.05
C LYS A 320 15.16 12.38 -14.20
N ILE A 321 13.86 12.51 -13.97
CA ILE A 321 12.92 13.02 -15.00
C ILE A 321 13.30 14.45 -15.38
N LEU A 322 13.51 15.34 -14.41
CA LEU A 322 13.89 16.73 -14.67
C LEU A 322 15.20 16.83 -15.45
N GLU A 323 16.22 16.05 -15.09
CA GLU A 323 17.49 15.97 -15.83
C GLU A 323 17.30 15.54 -17.29
N LEU A 324 16.43 14.56 -17.54
CA LEU A 324 16.12 14.09 -18.89
C LEU A 324 15.37 15.15 -19.70
N LEU A 325 14.40 15.85 -19.10
CA LEU A 325 13.61 16.89 -19.76
C LEU A 325 14.45 18.15 -20.08
N SER A 326 15.52 18.40 -19.33
CA SER A 326 16.46 19.51 -19.58
C SER A 326 17.47 19.25 -20.70
N LYS A 327 17.52 18.04 -21.28
CA LYS A 327 18.45 17.74 -22.38
C LYS A 327 18.11 18.52 -23.65
N THR A 328 19.15 18.90 -24.39
CA THR A 328 19.00 19.63 -25.67
C THR A 328 18.51 18.72 -26.81
N THR A 329 18.77 17.41 -26.73
CA THR A 329 18.36 16.44 -27.75
C THR A 329 17.58 15.31 -27.11
N LYS A 330 16.48 14.90 -27.77
CA LYS A 330 15.56 13.85 -27.29
C LYS A 330 15.16 13.98 -25.82
N PRO A 331 14.60 15.13 -25.37
CA PRO A 331 14.11 15.30 -24.00
C PRO A 331 12.77 14.57 -23.76
N ASN A 332 12.70 13.29 -24.13
CA ASN A 332 11.46 12.51 -24.14
C ASN A 332 11.54 11.43 -23.07
N VAL A 333 10.58 11.41 -22.15
CA VAL A 333 10.51 10.46 -21.04
C VAL A 333 9.25 9.61 -21.17
N LEU A 334 9.42 8.30 -21.06
CA LEU A 334 8.31 7.35 -20.98
C LEU A 334 8.27 6.75 -19.58
N ILE A 335 7.19 6.99 -18.85
CA ILE A 335 6.96 6.49 -17.50
C ILE A 335 6.11 5.23 -17.62
N SER A 336 6.72 4.07 -17.40
CA SER A 336 6.03 2.78 -17.41
C SER A 336 5.63 2.36 -15.98
N GLY A 337 4.53 1.64 -15.82
CA GLY A 337 4.13 1.08 -14.52
C GLY A 337 2.74 0.46 -14.54
N GLU A 338 2.43 -0.41 -13.60
CA GLU A 338 1.08 -0.99 -13.48
C GLU A 338 0.04 0.10 -13.13
N ALA A 339 -1.24 -0.16 -13.42
CA ALA A 339 -2.33 0.77 -13.10
C ALA A 339 -2.50 0.84 -11.57
N GLY A 340 -2.36 2.03 -10.97
CA GLY A 340 -2.48 2.25 -9.53
C GLY A 340 -1.19 2.67 -8.82
N VAL A 341 -0.01 2.60 -9.46
CA VAL A 341 1.29 2.99 -8.84
C VAL A 341 1.50 4.51 -8.69
N GLY A 342 0.52 5.32 -9.06
CA GLY A 342 0.58 6.80 -8.99
C GLY A 342 1.39 7.45 -10.11
N LYS A 343 1.17 7.06 -11.38
CA LYS A 343 1.80 7.67 -12.58
C LYS A 343 1.33 9.12 -12.77
N THR A 344 0.02 9.34 -12.82
CA THR A 344 -0.58 10.68 -12.90
C THR A 344 -0.16 11.58 -11.74
N HIS A 345 -0.08 11.03 -10.52
CA HIS A 345 0.36 11.77 -9.33
C HIS A 345 1.80 12.28 -9.47
N LEU A 346 2.70 11.45 -10.02
CA LEU A 346 4.09 11.84 -10.31
C LEU A 346 4.16 12.99 -11.31
N VAL A 347 3.39 12.93 -12.39
CA VAL A 347 3.36 13.98 -13.42
C VAL A 347 2.82 15.30 -12.84
N LYS A 348 1.77 15.25 -12.01
CA LYS A 348 1.25 16.43 -11.31
C LYS A 348 2.22 17.02 -10.29
N ASN A 349 3.04 16.20 -9.63
CA ASN A 349 4.11 16.71 -8.76
C ASN A 349 5.14 17.51 -9.58
N ILE A 350 5.54 17.03 -10.76
CA ILE A 350 6.43 17.79 -11.65
C ILE A 350 5.80 19.14 -12.03
N ALA A 351 4.49 19.19 -12.30
CA ALA A 351 3.79 20.46 -12.52
C ALA A 351 3.86 21.40 -11.29
N THR A 352 3.80 20.85 -10.07
CA THR A 352 3.98 21.62 -8.83
C THR A 352 5.39 22.19 -8.73
N LEU A 353 6.42 21.42 -9.09
CA LEU A 353 7.80 21.89 -9.15
C LEU A 353 7.99 23.01 -10.18
N LEU A 354 7.35 22.91 -11.35
CA LEU A 354 7.36 23.97 -12.37
C LEU A 354 6.74 25.28 -11.84
N VAL A 355 5.63 25.19 -11.10
CA VAL A 355 5.01 26.37 -10.48
C VAL A 355 5.95 27.01 -9.46
N ALA A 356 6.63 26.20 -8.65
CA ALA A 356 7.56 26.66 -7.62
C ALA A 356 8.95 27.06 -8.15
N GLU A 357 9.18 26.98 -9.47
CA GLU A 357 10.49 27.16 -10.12
C GLU A 357 11.61 26.30 -9.50
N ASP A 358 11.24 25.17 -8.91
CA ASP A 358 12.16 24.23 -8.27
C ASP A 358 12.57 23.12 -9.25
N VAL A 359 13.07 23.58 -10.40
CA VAL A 359 13.47 22.78 -11.56
C VAL A 359 14.75 23.35 -12.16
N PRO A 360 15.44 22.63 -13.05
CA PRO A 360 16.54 23.21 -13.82
C PRO A 360 16.10 24.45 -14.62
N ILE A 361 17.02 25.38 -14.86
CA ILE A 361 16.72 26.68 -15.47
C ILE A 361 16.15 26.57 -16.89
N GLU A 362 16.45 25.48 -17.60
CA GLU A 362 15.93 25.19 -18.93
C GLU A 362 14.41 24.92 -18.92
N LEU A 363 13.85 24.57 -17.76
CA LEU A 363 12.42 24.28 -17.58
C LEU A 363 11.63 25.45 -16.97
N TYR A 364 12.27 26.61 -16.79
CA TYR A 364 11.59 27.79 -16.25
C TYR A 364 10.50 28.30 -17.19
N ASP A 365 9.37 28.73 -16.61
CA ASP A 365 8.20 29.25 -17.32
C ASP A 365 7.59 28.32 -18.39
N MET A 366 7.90 27.02 -18.32
CA MET A 366 7.30 26.01 -19.17
C MET A 366 5.86 25.71 -18.73
N ARG A 367 4.98 25.53 -19.72
CA ARG A 367 3.63 24.98 -19.53
C ARG A 367 3.69 23.46 -19.60
N MET A 368 2.86 22.78 -18.81
CA MET A 368 2.69 21.33 -18.91
C MET A 368 1.30 21.04 -19.47
N VAL A 369 1.25 20.56 -20.71
CA VAL A 369 0.03 20.42 -21.51
C VAL A 369 -0.30 18.94 -21.71
N VAL A 370 -1.42 18.50 -21.16
CA VAL A 370 -1.87 17.11 -21.22
C VAL A 370 -2.85 16.92 -22.37
N ILE A 371 -2.51 16.01 -23.28
CA ILE A 371 -3.35 15.61 -24.40
C ILE A 371 -4.10 14.34 -24.01
N ASP A 372 -5.41 14.48 -23.80
CA ASP A 372 -6.34 13.38 -23.57
C ASP A 372 -7.06 13.03 -24.88
N VAL A 373 -6.68 11.90 -25.48
CA VAL A 373 -7.25 11.43 -26.74
C VAL A 373 -8.75 11.10 -26.59
N ASN A 374 -9.18 10.58 -25.45
CA ASN A 374 -10.59 10.25 -25.20
C ASN A 374 -11.44 11.52 -25.18
N ARG A 375 -10.95 12.59 -24.56
CA ARG A 375 -11.64 13.89 -24.54
C ARG A 375 -11.82 14.45 -25.96
N ILE A 376 -10.81 14.32 -26.83
CA ILE A 376 -10.91 14.76 -28.23
C ILE A 376 -11.95 13.93 -28.98
N LEU A 377 -11.92 12.61 -28.81
CA LEU A 377 -12.88 11.68 -29.42
C LEU A 377 -14.33 11.99 -29.02
N THR A 378 -14.59 12.43 -27.78
CA THR A 378 -15.95 12.79 -27.36
C THR A 378 -16.47 14.08 -28.00
N GLN A 379 -15.59 14.98 -28.43
CA GLN A 379 -15.95 16.29 -28.99
C GLN A 379 -16.00 16.30 -30.51
N VAL A 380 -15.51 15.24 -31.16
CA VAL A 380 -15.28 15.19 -32.59
C VAL A 380 -16.04 14.00 -33.17
N THR A 381 -16.86 14.25 -34.20
CA THR A 381 -17.69 13.21 -34.83
C THR A 381 -16.97 12.46 -35.96
N ASP A 382 -15.87 12.99 -36.47
CA ASP A 382 -15.09 12.43 -37.59
C ASP A 382 -13.62 12.23 -37.19
N ILE A 383 -13.09 11.03 -37.44
CA ILE A 383 -11.71 10.68 -37.08
C ILE A 383 -10.67 11.47 -37.88
N ASN A 384 -11.00 11.93 -39.10
CA ASN A 384 -10.14 12.83 -39.88
C ASN A 384 -10.02 14.21 -39.22
N GLN A 385 -11.06 14.67 -38.51
CA GLN A 385 -10.99 15.90 -37.73
C GLN A 385 -10.08 15.72 -36.51
N LEU A 386 -10.05 14.53 -35.91
CA LEU A 386 -9.15 14.22 -34.80
C LEU A 386 -7.69 14.30 -35.24
N GLU A 387 -7.33 13.72 -36.39
CA GLU A 387 -5.96 13.81 -36.93
C GLU A 387 -5.54 15.27 -37.17
N ASN A 388 -6.45 16.07 -37.75
CA ASN A 388 -6.22 17.50 -37.99
C ASN A 388 -6.04 18.29 -36.68
N ILE A 389 -6.86 18.02 -35.66
CA ILE A 389 -6.76 18.66 -34.34
C ILE A 389 -5.44 18.25 -33.67
N PHE A 390 -5.09 16.96 -33.71
CA PHE A 390 -3.86 16.43 -33.14
C PHE A 390 -2.62 17.05 -33.78
N SER A 391 -2.56 17.07 -35.11
CA SER A 391 -1.45 17.69 -35.86
C SER A 391 -1.30 19.17 -35.52
N LYS A 392 -2.42 19.92 -35.49
CA LYS A 392 -2.41 21.34 -35.11
C LYS A 392 -1.89 21.58 -33.69
N MET A 393 -2.25 20.73 -32.72
CA MET A 393 -1.73 20.86 -31.35
C MET A 393 -0.22 20.61 -31.29
N LEU A 394 0.29 19.62 -32.03
CA LEU A 394 1.75 19.38 -32.11
C LEU A 394 2.47 20.59 -32.72
N ASP A 395 1.93 21.16 -33.80
CA ASP A 395 2.49 22.35 -34.44
C ASP A 395 2.44 23.60 -33.54
N GLU A 396 1.31 23.82 -32.85
CA GLU A 396 1.16 24.90 -31.88
C GLU A 396 2.16 24.77 -30.73
N SER A 397 2.37 23.55 -30.22
CA SER A 397 3.33 23.26 -29.15
C SER A 397 4.78 23.54 -29.58
N ALA A 398 5.18 23.03 -30.77
CA ALA A 398 6.50 23.29 -31.33
C ALA A 398 6.74 24.80 -31.52
N THR A 399 5.72 25.50 -32.01
CA THR A 399 5.77 26.92 -32.35
C THR A 399 5.76 27.84 -31.13
N ALA A 400 5.03 27.48 -30.07
CA ALA A 400 5.01 28.20 -28.81
C ALA A 400 6.36 28.11 -28.09
N GLY A 401 6.98 26.93 -28.14
CA GLY A 401 8.36 26.73 -27.68
C GLY A 401 8.54 26.59 -26.17
N ASN A 402 7.53 26.93 -25.37
CA ASN A 402 7.50 26.83 -23.90
C ASN A 402 6.49 25.77 -23.39
N CYS A 403 6.33 24.67 -24.10
CA CYS A 403 5.39 23.59 -23.75
C CYS A 403 6.12 22.28 -23.51
N ILE A 404 5.82 21.62 -22.39
CA ILE A 404 6.06 20.21 -22.12
C ILE A 404 4.77 19.48 -22.49
N LEU A 405 4.81 18.62 -23.50
CA LEU A 405 3.65 17.80 -23.88
C LEU A 405 3.58 16.57 -23.00
N VAL A 406 2.38 16.24 -22.53
CA VAL A 406 2.12 15.06 -21.71
C VAL A 406 1.06 14.20 -22.39
N PHE A 407 1.38 12.92 -22.57
CA PHE A 407 0.43 11.90 -23.02
C PHE A 407 0.15 10.95 -21.87
N GLU A 408 -1.03 11.08 -21.26
CA GLU A 408 -1.50 10.11 -20.27
C GLU A 408 -2.06 8.87 -20.96
N ASN A 409 -1.60 7.69 -20.54
CA ASN A 409 -1.97 6.39 -21.11
C ASN A 409 -1.83 6.36 -22.64
N ILE A 410 -0.60 6.48 -23.13
CA ILE A 410 -0.28 6.51 -24.57
C ILE A 410 -0.82 5.27 -25.32
N GLU A 411 -1.06 4.17 -24.61
CA GLU A 411 -1.76 2.98 -25.11
C GLU A 411 -3.10 3.28 -25.78
N TYR A 412 -3.84 4.31 -25.37
CA TYR A 412 -5.11 4.68 -26.01
C TYR A 412 -4.94 5.11 -27.47
N VAL A 413 -3.78 5.65 -27.85
CA VAL A 413 -3.46 5.92 -29.27
C VAL A 413 -3.42 4.60 -30.06
N PHE A 414 -3.01 3.51 -29.41
CA PHE A 414 -2.88 2.20 -30.05
C PHE A 414 -4.21 1.44 -30.16
N GLU A 415 -5.22 1.82 -29.38
CA GLU A 415 -6.58 1.27 -29.45
C GLU A 415 -7.39 1.83 -30.64
N ILE A 416 -6.91 2.92 -31.26
CA ILE A 416 -7.50 3.47 -32.47
C ILE A 416 -7.40 2.45 -33.62
N ARG A 417 -8.41 2.44 -34.51
CA ARG A 417 -8.43 1.62 -35.73
C ARG A 417 -7.13 1.76 -36.52
N GLU A 418 -6.70 0.66 -37.12
CA GLU A 418 -5.35 0.50 -37.68
C GLU A 418 -4.93 1.56 -38.69
N GLU A 419 -5.85 1.96 -39.56
CA GLU A 419 -5.61 2.94 -40.62
C GLU A 419 -5.27 4.32 -40.02
N ASN A 420 -6.11 4.81 -39.11
CA ASN A 420 -5.95 6.13 -38.48
C ASN A 420 -4.83 6.16 -37.43
N ARG A 421 -4.57 5.01 -36.77
CA ARG A 421 -3.49 4.88 -35.80
C ARG A 421 -2.13 5.16 -36.43
N LYS A 422 -1.89 4.67 -37.66
CA LYS A 422 -0.61 4.85 -38.35
C LYS A 422 -0.30 6.33 -38.60
N GLU A 423 -1.30 7.10 -39.01
CA GLU A 423 -1.14 8.53 -39.32
C GLU A 423 -0.80 9.34 -38.06
N ILE A 424 -1.55 9.14 -36.97
CA ILE A 424 -1.32 9.81 -35.69
C ILE A 424 0.07 9.45 -35.12
N LEU A 425 0.44 8.16 -35.15
CA LEU A 425 1.74 7.71 -34.66
C LEU A 425 2.89 8.28 -35.49
N ASN A 426 2.78 8.27 -36.82
CA ASN A 426 3.80 8.83 -37.70
C ASN A 426 3.97 10.33 -37.42
N ARG A 427 2.88 11.08 -37.25
CA ARG A 427 2.93 12.50 -36.91
C ARG A 427 3.61 12.76 -35.57
N LEU A 428 3.30 11.94 -34.57
CA LEU A 428 3.94 12.01 -33.25
C LEU A 428 5.43 11.68 -33.33
N ILE A 429 5.82 10.65 -34.07
CA ILE A 429 7.23 10.28 -34.31
C ILE A 429 7.99 11.45 -34.95
N SER A 430 7.46 12.04 -36.01
CA SER A 430 8.07 13.21 -36.66
C SER A 430 8.23 14.38 -35.68
N TYR A 431 7.21 14.65 -34.86
CA TYR A 431 7.31 15.69 -33.83
C TYR A 431 8.41 15.41 -32.81
N LEU A 432 8.55 14.16 -32.34
CA LEU A 432 9.57 13.76 -31.37
C LEU A 432 11.00 13.85 -31.94
N GLU A 433 11.17 13.63 -33.24
CA GLU A 433 12.46 13.73 -33.93
C GLU A 433 12.86 15.17 -34.28
N GLU A 434 11.89 16.01 -34.67
CA GLU A 434 12.15 17.35 -35.22
C GLU A 434 12.10 18.45 -34.17
N SER A 435 11.17 18.38 -33.21
CA SER A 435 10.87 19.53 -32.34
C SER A 435 11.90 19.77 -31.24
N ASN A 436 12.61 18.71 -30.80
CA ASN A 436 13.44 18.70 -29.59
C ASN A 436 12.74 19.35 -28.38
N LYS A 437 11.40 19.24 -28.31
CA LYS A 437 10.61 19.74 -27.19
C LYS A 437 10.36 18.63 -26.17
N PRO A 438 10.35 18.95 -24.87
CA PRO A 438 10.18 17.95 -23.83
C PRO A 438 8.82 17.27 -23.92
N VAL A 439 8.82 15.93 -23.91
CA VAL A 439 7.61 15.11 -23.94
C VAL A 439 7.64 14.11 -22.79
N ILE A 440 6.55 14.01 -22.05
CA ILE A 440 6.30 12.97 -21.05
C ILE A 440 5.19 12.07 -21.58
N ALA A 441 5.41 10.77 -21.64
CA ALA A 441 4.36 9.80 -21.90
C ALA A 441 4.23 8.85 -20.72
N THR A 442 3.03 8.40 -20.40
CA THR A 442 2.81 7.33 -19.42
C THR A 442 2.23 6.11 -20.11
N ALA A 443 2.62 4.91 -19.67
CA ALA A 443 2.12 3.65 -20.22
C ALA A 443 1.91 2.58 -19.15
N ASN A 444 0.97 1.66 -19.36
CA ASN A 444 0.91 0.40 -18.61
C ASN A 444 2.03 -0.55 -19.04
N THR A 445 2.76 -1.16 -18.10
CA THR A 445 3.86 -2.09 -18.38
C THR A 445 3.47 -3.25 -19.31
N ALA A 446 2.28 -3.83 -19.15
CA ALA A 446 1.81 -4.93 -19.99
C ALA A 446 1.59 -4.46 -21.44
N LEU A 447 0.95 -3.31 -21.62
CA LEU A 447 0.66 -2.72 -22.93
C LEU A 447 1.91 -2.12 -23.58
N LEU A 448 2.86 -1.63 -22.79
CA LEU A 448 4.14 -1.13 -23.28
C LEU A 448 4.91 -2.21 -24.03
N LYS A 449 4.94 -3.45 -23.52
CA LYS A 449 5.58 -4.57 -24.24
C LYS A 449 4.98 -4.77 -25.63
N LYS A 450 3.65 -4.63 -25.77
CA LYS A 450 2.93 -4.70 -27.05
C LYS A 450 3.31 -3.55 -27.97
N ILE A 451 3.38 -2.32 -27.44
CA ILE A 451 3.80 -1.12 -28.17
C ILE A 451 5.23 -1.28 -28.71
N ILE A 452 6.17 -1.73 -27.87
CA ILE A 452 7.57 -1.95 -28.24
C ILE A 452 7.70 -3.02 -29.32
N LYS A 453 6.96 -4.14 -29.19
CA LYS A 453 6.98 -5.24 -30.16
C LYS A 453 6.48 -4.79 -31.54
N GLN A 454 5.46 -3.93 -31.57
CA GLN A 454 4.88 -3.43 -32.82
C GLN A 454 5.68 -2.30 -33.46
N ASN A 455 6.29 -1.40 -32.67
CA ASN A 455 6.94 -0.18 -33.16
C ASN A 455 8.25 0.13 -32.42
N LYS A 456 9.33 -0.58 -32.77
CA LYS A 456 10.65 -0.41 -32.14
C LYS A 456 11.22 1.02 -32.29
N SER A 457 10.93 1.68 -33.41
CA SER A 457 11.35 3.07 -33.68
C SER A 457 10.76 4.04 -32.65
N PHE A 458 9.47 3.91 -32.32
CA PHE A 458 8.80 4.75 -31.34
C PHE A 458 9.46 4.66 -29.96
N SER A 459 9.71 3.43 -29.48
CA SER A 459 10.34 3.23 -28.17
C SER A 459 11.77 3.78 -28.10
N SER A 460 12.50 3.84 -29.21
CA SER A 460 13.87 4.35 -29.24
C SER A 460 13.96 5.88 -29.12
N LEU A 461 12.82 6.57 -29.19
CA LEU A 461 12.72 8.02 -29.04
C LEU A 461 12.51 8.46 -27.60
N PHE A 462 12.21 7.53 -26.69
CA PHE A 462 11.98 7.80 -25.28
C PHE A 462 13.03 7.13 -24.39
N GLU A 463 13.38 7.81 -23.30
CA GLU A 463 14.06 7.19 -22.17
C GLU A 463 13.02 6.60 -21.23
N ASN A 464 13.12 5.30 -20.94
CA ASN A 464 12.13 4.60 -20.12
C ASN A 464 12.46 4.72 -18.62
N ILE A 465 11.44 5.03 -17.82
CA ILE A 465 11.48 5.07 -16.36
C ILE A 465 10.39 4.15 -15.84
N ASP A 466 10.80 3.04 -15.23
CA ASP A 466 9.89 2.07 -14.66
C ASP A 466 9.50 2.47 -13.24
N LEU A 467 8.20 2.65 -13.01
CA LEU A 467 7.61 2.82 -11.70
C LEU A 467 7.20 1.45 -11.15
N ILE A 468 7.89 1.05 -10.10
CA ILE A 468 7.59 -0.15 -9.34
C ILE A 468 6.55 0.13 -8.26
N GLU A 469 5.87 -0.92 -7.81
CA GLU A 469 5.00 -0.87 -6.64
C GLU A 469 5.81 -0.43 -5.41
N PRO A 470 5.32 0.54 -4.60
CA PRO A 470 6.05 0.99 -3.42
C PRO A 470 6.21 -0.14 -2.41
N SER A 471 7.33 -0.12 -1.68
CA SER A 471 7.54 -1.02 -0.55
C SER A 471 6.44 -0.85 0.50
N LYS A 472 6.21 -1.85 1.35
CA LYS A 472 5.19 -1.80 2.41
C LYS A 472 5.30 -0.53 3.25
N GLU A 473 6.49 -0.16 3.71
CA GLU A 473 6.67 1.04 4.54
C GLU A 473 6.43 2.33 3.74
N ASN A 474 6.86 2.42 2.47
CA ASN A 474 6.55 3.57 1.63
C ASN A 474 5.05 3.67 1.32
N ALA A 475 4.36 2.53 1.13
CA ALA A 475 2.92 2.49 0.93
C ALA A 475 2.18 2.99 2.18
N ILE A 476 2.61 2.61 3.38
CA ILE A 476 2.05 3.13 4.65
C ILE A 476 2.21 4.65 4.71
N GLN A 477 3.38 5.18 4.36
CA GLN A 477 3.59 6.64 4.33
C GLN A 477 2.67 7.35 3.33
N ILE A 478 2.56 6.83 2.11
CA ILE A 478 1.66 7.38 1.09
C ILE A 478 0.20 7.35 1.59
N VAL A 479 -0.24 6.26 2.21
CA VAL A 479 -1.61 6.17 2.74
C VAL A 479 -1.81 7.14 3.91
N LEU A 480 -0.85 7.28 4.81
CA LEU A 480 -0.89 8.24 5.93
C LEU A 480 -1.03 9.70 5.47
N GLU A 481 -0.45 10.06 4.32
CA GLU A 481 -0.64 11.38 3.71
C GLU A 481 -2.09 11.59 3.25
N HIS A 482 -2.70 10.55 2.66
CA HIS A 482 -4.09 10.62 2.21
C HIS A 482 -5.09 10.60 3.38
N VAL A 483 -4.72 9.98 4.52
CA VAL A 483 -5.55 9.96 5.73
C VAL A 483 -5.98 11.36 6.12
N GLN A 484 -5.08 12.35 6.14
CA GLN A 484 -5.42 13.71 6.59
C GLN A 484 -6.59 14.30 5.79
N LEU A 485 -6.53 14.20 4.46
CA LEU A 485 -7.60 14.65 3.57
C LEU A 485 -8.90 13.85 3.81
N LEU A 486 -8.79 12.54 3.94
CA LEU A 486 -9.96 11.66 4.11
C LEU A 486 -10.64 11.84 5.47
N GLU A 487 -9.90 12.15 6.52
CA GLU A 487 -10.43 12.47 7.85
C GLU A 487 -11.23 13.76 7.83
N GLU A 488 -10.73 14.80 7.13
CA GLU A 488 -11.44 16.07 6.96
C GLU A 488 -12.76 15.89 6.21
N LEU A 489 -12.77 15.07 5.16
CA LEU A 489 -13.98 14.80 4.36
C LEU A 489 -15.01 13.94 5.10
N ASN A 490 -14.56 13.00 5.95
CA ASN A 490 -15.45 12.02 6.59
C ASN A 490 -15.80 12.35 8.04
N GLY A 491 -14.99 13.17 8.72
CA GLY A 491 -15.14 13.47 10.15
C GLY A 491 -14.81 12.29 11.07
N VAL A 492 -14.06 11.31 10.57
CA VAL A 492 -13.65 10.09 11.28
C VAL A 492 -12.13 10.06 11.31
N ARG A 493 -11.53 9.83 12.48
CA ARG A 493 -10.06 9.75 12.64
C ARG A 493 -9.53 8.34 12.41
N VAL A 494 -8.31 8.19 11.94
CA VAL A 494 -7.66 6.91 11.63
C VAL A 494 -6.32 6.81 12.35
N GLU A 495 -6.15 5.76 13.14
CA GLU A 495 -4.90 5.47 13.85
C GLU A 495 -3.86 4.86 12.90
N GLU A 496 -2.55 5.06 13.14
CA GLU A 496 -1.49 4.46 12.30
C GLU A 496 -1.56 2.93 12.25
N PRO A 497 -1.81 2.21 13.38
CA PRO A 497 -1.93 0.75 13.32
C PRO A 497 -3.06 0.30 12.40
N ALA A 498 -4.16 1.06 12.33
CA ALA A 498 -5.24 0.80 11.39
C ALA A 498 -4.80 0.99 9.94
N VAL A 499 -4.01 2.02 9.63
CA VAL A 499 -3.43 2.22 8.29
C VAL A 499 -2.51 1.07 7.91
N ARG A 500 -1.62 0.65 8.81
CA ARG A 500 -0.77 -0.53 8.61
C ARG A 500 -1.61 -1.78 8.35
N ARG A 501 -2.71 -1.94 9.10
CA ARG A 501 -3.66 -3.03 8.92
C ARG A 501 -4.39 -2.98 7.58
N VAL A 502 -4.74 -1.78 7.10
CA VAL A 502 -5.31 -1.56 5.77
C VAL A 502 -4.31 -1.98 4.69
N VAL A 503 -3.05 -1.57 4.77
CA VAL A 503 -2.01 -1.97 3.80
C VAL A 503 -1.85 -3.50 3.78
N ASP A 504 -1.77 -4.12 4.96
CA ASP A 504 -1.65 -5.57 5.08
C ASP A 504 -2.88 -6.33 4.57
N SER A 505 -4.07 -5.79 4.77
CA SER A 505 -5.33 -6.40 4.32
C SER A 505 -5.53 -6.21 2.82
N ALA A 506 -5.19 -5.04 2.28
CA ALA A 506 -5.33 -4.74 0.86
C ALA A 506 -4.44 -5.67 0.01
N ASN A 507 -3.21 -5.95 0.46
CA ASN A 507 -2.34 -6.93 -0.18
C ASN A 507 -2.96 -8.33 -0.27
N LYS A 508 -3.78 -8.72 0.71
CA LYS A 508 -4.41 -10.04 0.75
C LYS A 508 -5.69 -10.10 -0.08
N ILE A 509 -6.52 -9.06 -0.03
CA ILE A 509 -7.85 -9.06 -0.66
C ILE A 509 -7.76 -8.77 -2.16
N HIS A 510 -6.90 -7.82 -2.55
CA HIS A 510 -6.83 -7.31 -3.92
C HIS A 510 -5.49 -7.63 -4.56
N SER A 511 -5.20 -8.93 -4.72
CA SER A 511 -3.96 -9.43 -5.34
C SER A 511 -3.77 -8.99 -6.80
N SER A 512 -4.85 -8.63 -7.51
CA SER A 512 -4.80 -8.13 -8.89
C SER A 512 -4.49 -6.64 -9.00
N LYS A 513 -4.66 -5.87 -7.92
CA LYS A 513 -4.37 -4.43 -7.86
C LYS A 513 -3.00 -4.18 -7.21
N VAL A 514 -2.43 -3.01 -7.47
CA VAL A 514 -1.12 -2.60 -6.94
C VAL A 514 -1.25 -1.50 -5.89
N MET A 515 -0.27 -1.42 -5.00
CA MET A 515 -0.10 -0.31 -4.07
C MET A 515 0.30 0.98 -4.80
N PRO A 516 -0.04 2.16 -4.27
CA PRO A 516 -0.82 2.40 -3.04
C PRO A 516 -2.34 2.35 -3.25
N ASP A 517 -2.83 2.32 -4.49
CA ASP A 517 -4.24 2.49 -4.87
C ASP A 517 -5.20 1.54 -4.12
N LYS A 518 -4.88 0.23 -4.08
CA LYS A 518 -5.70 -0.76 -3.35
C LYS A 518 -5.84 -0.47 -1.86
N ALA A 519 -4.81 0.12 -1.22
CA ALA A 519 -4.86 0.46 0.19
C ALA A 519 -5.68 1.73 0.43
N ILE A 520 -5.59 2.72 -0.48
CA ILE A 520 -6.42 3.94 -0.41
C ILE A 520 -7.89 3.58 -0.59
N GLU A 521 -8.24 2.75 -1.58
CA GLU A 521 -9.60 2.27 -1.78
C GLU A 521 -10.13 1.50 -0.56
N LEU A 522 -9.33 0.60 0.02
CA LEU A 522 -9.73 -0.12 1.23
C LEU A 522 -9.88 0.81 2.45
N LEU A 523 -9.06 1.85 2.56
CA LEU A 523 -9.19 2.88 3.60
C LEU A 523 -10.50 3.66 3.45
N GLU A 524 -10.84 4.09 2.22
CA GLU A 524 -12.08 4.79 1.92
C GLU A 524 -13.31 3.93 2.24
N GLU A 525 -13.28 2.65 1.85
CA GLU A 525 -14.32 1.68 2.22
C GLU A 525 -14.44 1.56 3.75
N THR A 526 -13.31 1.53 4.47
CA THR A 526 -13.29 1.39 5.94
C THR A 526 -13.85 2.64 6.62
N LEU A 527 -13.52 3.83 6.12
CA LEU A 527 -14.05 5.10 6.60
C LEU A 527 -15.56 5.21 6.35
N ASN A 528 -16.03 4.80 5.18
CA ASN A 528 -17.45 4.73 4.86
C ASN A 528 -18.18 3.76 5.79
N TYR A 529 -17.61 2.59 6.06
CA TYR A 529 -18.13 1.62 7.03
C TYR A 529 -18.20 2.24 8.44
N ALA A 530 -17.13 2.88 8.91
CA ALA A 530 -17.08 3.52 10.21
C ALA A 530 -18.13 4.61 10.36
N LYS A 531 -18.28 5.46 9.33
CA LYS A 531 -19.29 6.52 9.26
C LYS A 531 -20.71 5.96 9.29
N ALA A 532 -20.99 4.90 8.54
CA ALA A 532 -22.29 4.24 8.53
C ALA A 532 -22.67 3.65 9.90
N HIS A 533 -21.67 3.24 10.69
CA HIS A 533 -21.85 2.70 12.05
C HIS A 533 -21.71 3.78 13.16
N GLY A 534 -21.54 5.05 12.81
CA GLY A 534 -21.41 6.15 13.77
C GLY A 534 -20.11 6.13 14.60
N LEU A 535 -19.07 5.45 14.10
CA LEU A 535 -17.76 5.39 14.75
C LEU A 535 -16.98 6.68 14.46
N LYS A 536 -16.26 7.18 15.47
CA LYS A 536 -15.43 8.40 15.37
C LYS A 536 -13.96 8.11 15.07
N PHE A 537 -13.53 6.87 15.29
CA PHE A 537 -12.16 6.42 15.14
C PHE A 537 -12.15 5.08 14.40
N VAL A 538 -11.12 4.87 13.59
CA VAL A 538 -10.79 3.61 12.93
C VAL A 538 -9.52 3.07 13.57
N ASP A 539 -9.68 1.96 14.28
CA ASP A 539 -8.59 1.13 14.81
C ASP A 539 -8.42 -0.14 13.94
N GLU A 540 -7.47 -1.02 14.29
CA GLU A 540 -7.26 -2.29 13.59
C GLU A 540 -8.52 -3.18 13.58
N SER A 541 -9.32 -3.13 14.63
CA SER A 541 -10.52 -3.95 14.79
C SER A 541 -11.64 -3.54 13.83
N VAL A 542 -11.76 -2.24 13.52
CA VAL A 542 -12.73 -1.72 12.54
C VAL A 542 -12.36 -2.17 11.13
N VAL A 543 -11.07 -2.11 10.79
CA VAL A 543 -10.55 -2.62 9.50
C VAL A 543 -10.88 -4.12 9.38
N ASP A 544 -10.58 -4.88 10.42
CA ASP A 544 -10.85 -6.33 10.46
C ASP A 544 -12.33 -6.64 10.31
N GLN A 545 -13.22 -5.93 11.01
CA GLN A 545 -14.67 -6.13 10.89
C GLN A 545 -15.19 -5.84 9.49
N MET A 546 -14.74 -4.75 8.86
CA MET A 546 -15.15 -4.39 7.50
C MET A 546 -14.70 -5.45 6.50
N VAL A 547 -13.42 -5.82 6.55
CA VAL A 547 -12.84 -6.84 5.68
C VAL A 547 -13.50 -8.21 5.90
N SER A 548 -13.76 -8.58 7.15
CA SER A 548 -14.49 -9.80 7.50
C SER A 548 -15.91 -9.83 6.95
N GLY A 549 -16.62 -8.70 7.00
CA GLY A 549 -17.93 -8.56 6.38
C GLY A 549 -17.89 -8.77 4.87
N LYS A 550 -16.86 -8.26 4.20
CA LYS A 550 -16.66 -8.39 2.74
C LYS A 550 -16.36 -9.83 2.32
N LEU A 551 -15.51 -10.52 3.08
CA LEU A 551 -15.04 -11.87 2.72
C LEU A 551 -15.93 -13.00 3.28
N GLY A 552 -16.74 -12.71 4.30
CA GLY A 552 -17.53 -13.70 5.01
C GLY A 552 -16.70 -14.59 5.95
N VAL A 553 -15.48 -14.17 6.30
CA VAL A 553 -14.56 -14.90 7.17
C VAL A 553 -13.95 -13.98 8.24
N ASN A 554 -13.67 -14.50 9.43
CA ASN A 554 -13.08 -13.69 10.49
C ASN A 554 -11.58 -13.45 10.25
N ILE A 555 -11.17 -12.19 10.22
CA ILE A 555 -9.81 -11.74 9.98
C ILE A 555 -9.34 -11.00 11.23
N GLY A 556 -8.09 -11.25 11.64
CA GLY A 556 -7.58 -10.78 12.93
C GLY A 556 -7.83 -11.77 14.06
N ASP A 557 -7.96 -11.22 15.28
CA ASP A 557 -8.08 -11.99 16.51
C ASP A 557 -9.29 -12.92 16.52
N ILE A 558 -9.13 -14.04 17.24
CA ILE A 558 -10.20 -15.02 17.41
C ILE A 558 -11.35 -14.34 18.17
N ASN A 559 -12.41 -14.01 17.45
CA ASN A 559 -13.60 -13.43 18.04
C ASN A 559 -14.34 -14.47 18.90
N GLN A 560 -15.29 -14.03 19.73
CA GLN A 560 -16.03 -14.95 20.61
C GLN A 560 -16.82 -16.03 19.85
N LYS A 561 -17.32 -15.74 18.64
CA LYS A 561 -18.06 -16.71 17.81
C LYS A 561 -17.14 -17.78 17.26
N GLU A 562 -16.01 -17.39 16.69
CA GLU A 562 -14.98 -18.27 16.15
C GLU A 562 -14.36 -19.13 17.26
N ARG A 563 -14.09 -18.55 18.44
CA ARG A 563 -13.62 -19.33 19.60
C ARG A 563 -14.61 -20.43 20.00
N LYS A 564 -15.92 -20.14 19.96
CA LYS A 564 -16.97 -21.16 20.20
C LYS A 564 -16.97 -22.24 19.13
N ILE A 565 -16.78 -21.88 17.86
CA ILE A 565 -16.67 -22.84 16.75
C ILE A 565 -15.44 -23.72 16.97
N LEU A 566 -14.25 -23.13 17.16
CA LEU A 566 -13.00 -23.86 17.35
C LEU A 566 -13.04 -24.79 18.56
N ASN A 567 -13.59 -24.35 19.69
CA ASN A 567 -13.70 -25.18 20.89
C ASN A 567 -14.61 -26.40 20.69
N ASN A 568 -15.67 -26.26 19.89
CA ASN A 568 -16.66 -27.31 19.63
C ASN A 568 -16.53 -27.92 18.22
N LEU A 569 -15.40 -27.69 17.53
CA LEU A 569 -15.26 -27.99 16.10
C LEU A 569 -15.41 -29.49 15.84
N GLU A 570 -14.89 -30.32 16.73
CA GLU A 570 -14.99 -31.78 16.66
C GLU A 570 -16.46 -32.23 16.69
N ASP A 571 -17.24 -31.74 17.66
CA ASP A 571 -18.67 -32.04 17.79
C ASP A 571 -19.48 -31.52 16.60
N LEU A 572 -19.15 -30.32 16.12
CA LEU A 572 -19.81 -29.72 14.95
C LEU A 572 -19.55 -30.54 13.68
N LEU A 573 -18.31 -31.00 13.47
CA LEU A 573 -17.98 -31.89 12.35
C LEU A 573 -18.69 -33.25 12.50
N HIS A 574 -18.78 -33.81 13.71
CA HIS A 574 -19.46 -35.08 13.96
C HIS A 574 -20.98 -35.04 13.77
N LYS A 575 -21.61 -33.85 13.70
CA LYS A 575 -23.00 -33.74 13.25
C LYS A 575 -23.20 -34.29 11.85
N ARG A 576 -22.20 -34.18 10.99
CA ARG A 576 -22.22 -34.65 9.60
C ARG A 576 -21.35 -35.88 9.38
N ILE A 577 -20.19 -35.93 10.02
CA ILE A 577 -19.19 -36.98 9.85
C ILE A 577 -19.40 -38.10 10.86
N VAL A 578 -19.66 -39.31 10.34
CA VAL A 578 -19.78 -40.52 11.15
C VAL A 578 -18.42 -41.23 11.22
N GLY A 579 -17.97 -41.53 12.44
CA GLY A 579 -16.68 -42.16 12.68
C GLY A 579 -15.50 -41.24 12.33
N GLN A 580 -14.39 -41.83 11.91
CA GLN A 580 -13.14 -41.12 11.55
C GLN A 580 -12.61 -40.15 12.63
N ASN A 581 -12.83 -40.46 13.92
CA ASN A 581 -12.50 -39.57 15.05
C ASN A 581 -11.06 -39.04 15.01
N ALA A 582 -10.08 -39.88 14.67
CA ALA A 582 -8.67 -39.47 14.59
C ALA A 582 -8.42 -38.40 13.50
N ALA A 583 -9.18 -38.44 12.40
CA ALA A 583 -9.10 -37.44 11.34
C ALA A 583 -9.73 -36.11 11.79
N VAL A 584 -10.92 -36.17 12.40
CA VAL A 584 -11.64 -35.00 12.93
C VAL A 584 -10.82 -34.30 14.02
N GLU A 585 -10.29 -35.05 14.98
CA GLU A 585 -9.42 -34.53 16.06
C GLU A 585 -8.16 -33.86 15.49
N SER A 586 -7.51 -34.49 14.50
CA SER A 586 -6.30 -33.94 13.88
C SER A 586 -6.57 -32.64 13.11
N VAL A 587 -7.68 -32.56 12.37
CA VAL A 587 -8.12 -31.35 11.66
C VAL A 587 -8.42 -30.23 12.65
N ALA A 588 -9.19 -30.53 13.70
CA ALA A 588 -9.54 -29.54 14.72
C ALA A 588 -8.31 -29.03 15.48
N ALA A 589 -7.39 -29.91 15.86
CA ALA A 589 -6.14 -29.55 16.52
C ALA A 589 -5.23 -28.70 15.63
N ALA A 590 -5.14 -29.00 14.33
CA ALA A 590 -4.37 -28.19 13.39
C ALA A 590 -4.95 -26.79 13.22
N LEU A 591 -6.27 -26.65 13.07
CA LEU A 591 -6.92 -25.34 12.96
C LEU A 591 -6.82 -24.52 14.24
N LYS A 592 -6.99 -25.15 15.41
CA LYS A 592 -6.76 -24.49 16.71
C LYS A 592 -5.34 -23.90 16.77
N ARG A 593 -4.31 -24.67 16.39
CA ARG A 593 -2.91 -24.19 16.36
C ARG A 593 -2.68 -23.06 15.36
N ALA A 594 -3.27 -23.16 14.17
CA ALA A 594 -3.15 -22.14 13.13
C ALA A 594 -3.72 -20.80 13.58
N ARG A 595 -4.89 -20.80 14.22
CA ARG A 595 -5.58 -19.58 14.66
C ARG A 595 -5.03 -18.97 15.95
N THR A 596 -4.31 -19.74 16.77
CA THR A 596 -3.60 -19.19 17.95
C THR A 596 -2.24 -18.56 17.60
N GLY A 597 -1.91 -18.41 16.31
CA GLY A 597 -0.65 -17.78 15.87
C GLY A 597 0.61 -18.60 16.16
N LEU A 598 0.45 -19.88 16.51
CA LEU A 598 1.56 -20.80 16.76
C LEU A 598 2.12 -21.43 15.48
N ASN A 599 1.51 -21.13 14.32
CA ASN A 599 1.94 -21.63 13.03
C ASN A 599 2.79 -20.58 12.28
N ARG A 600 3.60 -21.06 11.34
CA ARG A 600 4.39 -20.20 10.46
C ARG A 600 3.49 -19.33 9.57
N LYS A 601 3.81 -18.04 9.44
CA LYS A 601 3.01 -17.07 8.68
C LYS A 601 3.18 -17.18 7.16
N ASP A 602 4.25 -17.82 6.71
CA ASP A 602 4.64 -18.04 5.31
C ASP A 602 4.15 -19.38 4.75
N LYS A 603 3.19 -20.04 5.43
CA LYS A 603 2.63 -21.32 5.01
C LYS A 603 1.10 -21.24 4.96
N PRO A 604 0.44 -22.14 4.22
CA PRO A 604 -1.00 -22.28 4.30
C PRO A 604 -1.46 -22.50 5.75
N VAL A 605 -2.70 -22.11 6.06
CA VAL A 605 -3.29 -22.19 7.41
C VAL A 605 -3.09 -23.58 8.00
N ALA A 606 -3.41 -24.59 7.21
CA ALA A 606 -3.13 -25.99 7.49
C ALA A 606 -3.06 -26.78 6.18
N SER A 607 -2.23 -27.82 6.15
CA SER A 607 -2.10 -28.73 5.03
C SER A 607 -2.27 -30.19 5.44
N PHE A 608 -3.15 -30.90 4.73
CA PHE A 608 -3.49 -32.29 5.04
C PHE A 608 -3.40 -33.19 3.82
N LEU A 609 -2.90 -34.41 4.03
CA LEU A 609 -3.04 -35.52 3.09
C LEU A 609 -3.93 -36.60 3.70
N PHE A 610 -5.13 -36.77 3.15
CA PHE A 610 -6.10 -37.78 3.54
C PHE A 610 -5.94 -39.01 2.64
N PHE A 611 -5.50 -40.14 3.18
CA PHE A 611 -5.31 -41.36 2.41
C PHE A 611 -6.08 -42.54 2.99
N GLY A 612 -6.49 -43.49 2.15
CA GLY A 612 -7.26 -44.66 2.58
C GLY A 612 -8.22 -45.19 1.51
N PRO A 613 -9.11 -46.14 1.84
CA PRO A 613 -10.08 -46.71 0.90
C PRO A 613 -11.03 -45.65 0.29
N THR A 614 -11.70 -45.99 -0.81
CA THR A 614 -12.68 -45.11 -1.44
C THR A 614 -13.99 -45.08 -0.66
N GLY A 615 -14.64 -43.91 -0.61
CA GLY A 615 -15.97 -43.74 -0.01
C GLY A 615 -16.02 -43.76 1.52
N VAL A 616 -14.88 -43.64 2.22
CA VAL A 616 -14.81 -43.63 3.70
C VAL A 616 -15.01 -42.24 4.34
N GLY A 617 -15.15 -41.18 3.53
CA GLY A 617 -15.44 -39.82 4.02
C GLY A 617 -14.32 -38.78 3.87
N LYS A 618 -13.25 -39.05 3.09
CA LYS A 618 -12.13 -38.10 2.87
C LYS A 618 -12.61 -36.73 2.36
N THR A 619 -13.35 -36.72 1.26
CA THR A 619 -13.97 -35.52 0.67
C THR A 619 -15.06 -34.93 1.57
N GLU A 620 -15.74 -35.77 2.36
CA GLU A 620 -16.87 -35.33 3.20
C GLU A 620 -16.40 -34.48 4.39
N ILE A 621 -15.25 -34.82 5.00
CA ILE A 621 -14.63 -33.98 6.04
C ILE A 621 -14.29 -32.59 5.51
N ALA A 622 -13.77 -32.48 4.28
CA ALA A 622 -13.46 -31.20 3.67
C ALA A 622 -14.72 -30.34 3.47
N LYS A 623 -15.83 -30.94 3.00
CA LYS A 623 -17.12 -30.27 2.85
C LYS A 623 -17.73 -29.84 4.18
N ALA A 624 -17.72 -30.74 5.18
CA ALA A 624 -18.20 -30.43 6.52
C ALA A 624 -17.39 -29.29 7.15
N LEU A 625 -16.08 -29.26 6.91
CA LEU A 625 -15.22 -28.18 7.38
C LEU A 625 -15.52 -26.86 6.67
N ALA A 626 -15.76 -26.88 5.36
CA ALA A 626 -16.18 -25.70 4.60
C ALA A 626 -17.46 -25.09 5.17
N GLU A 627 -18.47 -25.93 5.41
CA GLU A 627 -19.75 -25.52 5.98
C GLU A 627 -19.61 -24.99 7.42
N VAL A 628 -18.92 -25.72 8.31
CA VAL A 628 -18.82 -25.34 9.73
C VAL A 628 -17.94 -24.11 9.94
N TYR A 629 -16.85 -23.98 9.19
CA TYR A 629 -15.85 -22.93 9.41
C TYR A 629 -16.06 -21.70 8.51
N PHE A 630 -16.43 -21.90 7.25
CA PHE A 630 -16.66 -20.82 6.27
C PHE A 630 -18.14 -20.54 5.99
N GLY A 631 -19.05 -21.26 6.65
CA GLY A 631 -20.50 -21.07 6.57
C GLY A 631 -21.19 -21.81 5.41
N HIS A 632 -20.47 -22.08 4.32
CA HIS A 632 -21.04 -22.75 3.14
C HIS A 632 -20.03 -23.65 2.42
N GLU A 633 -20.51 -24.77 1.86
CA GLU A 633 -19.69 -25.70 1.06
C GLU A 633 -19.09 -25.06 -0.21
N ASN A 634 -19.80 -24.11 -0.83
CA ASN A 634 -19.37 -23.47 -2.08
C ASN A 634 -18.14 -22.57 -1.92
N LYS A 635 -17.71 -22.31 -0.68
CA LYS A 635 -16.46 -21.62 -0.38
C LYS A 635 -15.24 -22.51 -0.57
N MET A 636 -15.40 -23.81 -0.82
CA MET A 636 -14.32 -24.74 -1.14
C MET A 636 -14.04 -24.75 -2.65
N VAL A 637 -12.77 -24.61 -3.02
CA VAL A 637 -12.27 -24.84 -4.38
C VAL A 637 -11.93 -26.32 -4.50
N ARG A 638 -12.62 -27.05 -5.38
CA ARG A 638 -12.34 -28.47 -5.63
C ARG A 638 -11.65 -28.63 -6.97
N VAL A 639 -10.54 -29.37 -6.97
CA VAL A 639 -9.73 -29.67 -8.15
C VAL A 639 -9.58 -31.18 -8.28
N ASP A 640 -10.04 -31.76 -9.39
CA ASP A 640 -9.92 -33.19 -9.67
C ASP A 640 -8.59 -33.48 -10.38
N MET A 641 -7.67 -34.18 -9.72
CA MET A 641 -6.33 -34.45 -10.25
C MET A 641 -6.31 -35.42 -11.43
N SER A 642 -7.41 -36.11 -11.72
CA SER A 642 -7.54 -36.92 -12.93
C SER A 642 -7.47 -36.07 -14.20
N GLU A 643 -7.95 -34.82 -14.15
CA GLU A 643 -7.86 -33.87 -15.27
C GLU A 643 -6.42 -33.36 -15.50
N TYR A 644 -5.52 -33.61 -14.54
CA TYR A 644 -4.15 -33.08 -14.52
C TYR A 644 -3.08 -34.18 -14.63
N SER A 645 -3.42 -35.28 -15.30
CA SER A 645 -2.52 -36.42 -15.53
C SER A 645 -1.42 -36.14 -16.56
N GLN A 646 -1.57 -35.11 -17.39
CA GLN A 646 -0.59 -34.73 -18.43
C GLN A 646 0.17 -33.46 -18.04
N ASP A 647 1.45 -33.35 -18.38
CA ASP A 647 2.27 -32.19 -18.01
C ASP A 647 1.75 -30.84 -18.54
N LYS A 648 1.10 -30.82 -19.71
CA LYS A 648 0.49 -29.59 -20.28
C LYS A 648 -0.72 -29.09 -19.48
N SER A 649 -1.33 -29.94 -18.66
CA SER A 649 -2.49 -29.55 -17.85
C SER A 649 -2.15 -28.51 -16.78
N ILE A 650 -0.86 -28.32 -16.45
CA ILE A 650 -0.40 -27.30 -15.50
C ILE A 650 -0.86 -25.89 -15.91
N GLU A 651 -0.91 -25.62 -17.22
CA GLU A 651 -1.37 -24.34 -17.79
C GLU A 651 -2.82 -24.04 -17.40
N LYS A 652 -3.66 -25.06 -17.21
CA LYS A 652 -5.04 -24.88 -16.74
C LYS A 652 -5.12 -24.54 -15.26
N LEU A 653 -4.14 -24.93 -14.44
CA LEU A 653 -4.09 -24.60 -13.00
C LEU A 653 -3.60 -23.18 -12.78
N ILE A 654 -2.47 -22.83 -13.42
CA ILE A 654 -1.75 -21.58 -13.14
C ILE A 654 -2.01 -20.47 -14.16
N GLY A 655 -2.60 -20.80 -15.31
CA GLY A 655 -2.79 -19.90 -16.43
C GLY A 655 -1.65 -19.96 -17.44
N ILE A 656 -1.85 -19.31 -18.57
CA ILE A 656 -0.84 -19.17 -19.62
C ILE A 656 -0.83 -17.74 -20.16
N GLU A 657 0.36 -17.20 -20.42
CA GLU A 657 0.53 -15.98 -21.20
C GLU A 657 0.75 -16.37 -22.67
N ASN A 658 -0.17 -15.99 -23.55
CA ASN A 658 -0.07 -16.30 -24.98
C ASN A 658 1.07 -15.50 -25.64
N GLU A 659 1.51 -15.90 -26.84
CA GLU A 659 2.58 -15.20 -27.59
C GLU A 659 2.28 -13.71 -27.90
N GLU A 660 1.01 -13.33 -27.81
CA GLU A 660 0.49 -11.97 -27.96
C GLU A 660 0.54 -11.13 -26.66
N GLY A 661 0.95 -11.73 -25.54
CA GLY A 661 1.01 -11.11 -24.22
C GLY A 661 -0.34 -11.07 -23.48
N GLU A 662 -1.36 -11.76 -23.99
CA GLU A 662 -2.65 -11.90 -23.31
C GLU A 662 -2.59 -13.06 -22.32
N PHE A 663 -2.80 -12.76 -21.03
CA PHE A 663 -2.84 -13.75 -19.97
C PHE A 663 -4.23 -14.37 -19.87
N GLN A 664 -4.31 -15.68 -20.07
CA GLN A 664 -5.47 -16.48 -19.73
C GLN A 664 -5.29 -17.03 -18.32
N GLY A 665 -6.17 -16.60 -17.41
CA GLY A 665 -6.13 -16.97 -16.00
C GLY A 665 -6.26 -18.48 -15.76
N GLY A 666 -5.68 -18.93 -14.64
CA GLY A 666 -5.67 -20.33 -14.23
C GLY A 666 -6.82 -20.63 -13.28
N PHE A 667 -7.40 -21.83 -13.37
CA PHE A 667 -8.51 -22.21 -12.50
C PHE A 667 -8.16 -22.11 -11.02
N LEU A 668 -6.98 -22.59 -10.62
CA LEU A 668 -6.55 -22.57 -9.23
C LEU A 668 -6.08 -21.18 -8.81
N THR A 669 -5.24 -20.54 -9.62
CA THR A 669 -4.68 -19.22 -9.31
C THR A 669 -5.77 -18.16 -9.22
N ASP A 670 -6.74 -18.14 -10.14
CA ASP A 670 -7.83 -17.15 -10.11
C ASP A 670 -8.80 -17.42 -8.96
N ALA A 671 -9.12 -18.69 -8.68
CA ALA A 671 -10.02 -19.04 -7.58
C ALA A 671 -9.47 -18.57 -6.22
N VAL A 672 -8.16 -18.76 -5.99
CA VAL A 672 -7.49 -18.34 -4.74
C VAL A 672 -7.25 -16.84 -4.71
N LYS A 673 -6.88 -16.20 -5.83
CA LYS A 673 -6.78 -14.73 -5.91
C LYS A 673 -8.10 -14.04 -5.54
N ASN A 674 -9.22 -14.58 -6.01
CA ASN A 674 -10.55 -14.02 -5.76
C ASN A 674 -11.08 -14.35 -4.37
N ASN A 675 -10.72 -15.50 -3.81
CA ASN A 675 -11.12 -15.92 -2.47
C ASN A 675 -9.94 -16.57 -1.71
N PRO A 676 -9.02 -15.78 -1.12
CA PRO A 676 -7.83 -16.31 -0.43
C PRO A 676 -8.18 -17.18 0.79
N PHE A 677 -9.32 -16.87 1.43
CA PHE A 677 -9.83 -17.56 2.61
C PHE A 677 -10.74 -18.71 2.19
N THR A 678 -10.13 -19.81 1.75
CA THR A 678 -10.83 -20.95 1.16
C THR A 678 -10.23 -22.28 1.63
N ILE A 679 -10.97 -23.36 1.39
CA ILE A 679 -10.42 -24.72 1.40
C ILE A 679 -10.11 -25.08 -0.05
N VAL A 680 -8.86 -25.43 -0.35
CA VAL A 680 -8.49 -26.00 -1.64
C VAL A 680 -8.38 -27.52 -1.49
N LEU A 681 -9.32 -28.23 -2.12
CA LEU A 681 -9.38 -29.68 -2.12
C LEU A 681 -8.83 -30.24 -3.43
N PHE A 682 -7.71 -30.96 -3.36
CA PHE A 682 -7.16 -31.74 -4.47
C PHE A 682 -7.56 -33.21 -4.32
N ASP A 683 -8.45 -33.69 -5.18
CA ASP A 683 -8.97 -35.06 -5.11
C ASP A 683 -8.10 -36.01 -5.97
N GLU A 684 -7.78 -37.20 -5.46
CA GLU A 684 -7.05 -38.27 -6.16
C GLU A 684 -5.64 -37.85 -6.64
N ILE A 685 -4.84 -37.28 -5.74
CA ILE A 685 -3.52 -36.70 -6.04
C ILE A 685 -2.53 -37.68 -6.68
N GLU A 686 -2.69 -39.00 -6.52
CA GLU A 686 -1.89 -40.02 -7.22
C GLU A 686 -2.08 -40.04 -8.74
N LYS A 687 -3.12 -39.36 -9.27
CA LYS A 687 -3.42 -39.29 -10.72
C LYS A 687 -2.75 -38.11 -11.41
N ALA A 688 -2.24 -37.14 -10.65
CA ALA A 688 -1.56 -35.97 -11.20
C ALA A 688 -0.22 -36.34 -11.82
N SER A 689 0.21 -35.56 -12.82
CA SER A 689 1.56 -35.70 -13.37
C SER A 689 2.62 -35.28 -12.36
N PRO A 690 3.85 -35.83 -12.41
CA PRO A 690 4.94 -35.44 -11.50
C PRO A 690 5.24 -33.94 -11.51
N LYS A 691 5.11 -33.29 -12.68
CA LYS A 691 5.33 -31.85 -12.85
C LYS A 691 4.26 -31.02 -12.14
N VAL A 692 3.02 -31.49 -12.09
CA VAL A 692 1.96 -30.85 -11.30
C VAL A 692 2.24 -31.02 -9.80
N LEU A 693 2.78 -32.16 -9.37
CA LEU A 693 3.18 -32.38 -7.98
C LEU A 693 4.31 -31.45 -7.51
N ASP A 694 5.22 -31.05 -8.40
CA ASP A 694 6.27 -30.08 -8.08
C ASP A 694 5.71 -28.70 -7.69
N LEU A 695 4.62 -28.27 -8.34
CA LEU A 695 3.94 -27.01 -8.01
C LEU A 695 3.46 -26.99 -6.55
N PHE A 696 2.97 -28.13 -6.05
CA PHE A 696 2.47 -28.23 -4.68
C PHE A 696 3.56 -28.17 -3.62
N LEU A 697 4.81 -28.49 -3.95
CA LEU A 697 5.93 -28.29 -3.02
C LEU A 697 6.03 -26.81 -2.64
N GLN A 698 5.94 -25.92 -3.63
CA GLN A 698 5.99 -24.47 -3.41
C GLN A 698 4.80 -23.99 -2.57
N ILE A 699 3.58 -24.45 -2.89
CA ILE A 699 2.36 -24.10 -2.13
C ILE A 699 2.49 -24.50 -0.66
N LEU A 700 2.96 -25.72 -0.37
CA LEU A 700 3.03 -26.26 1.00
C LEU A 700 4.20 -25.67 1.82
N ASP A 701 5.21 -25.11 1.17
CA ASP A 701 6.39 -24.55 1.83
C ASP A 701 6.42 -23.04 1.96
N GLU A 702 6.14 -22.36 0.86
CA GLU A 702 6.23 -20.91 0.74
C GLU A 702 4.85 -20.25 0.82
N GLY A 703 3.78 -21.04 0.78
CA GLY A 703 2.42 -20.51 0.78
C GLY A 703 2.12 -19.65 -0.44
N GLU A 704 2.90 -19.77 -1.51
CA GLU A 704 2.75 -18.96 -2.73
C GLU A 704 3.05 -19.81 -3.97
N ILE A 705 2.47 -19.44 -5.11
CA ILE A 705 2.91 -19.89 -6.45
C ILE A 705 2.98 -18.73 -7.41
N THR A 706 3.75 -18.91 -8.48
CA THR A 706 3.78 -17.98 -9.60
C THR A 706 2.81 -18.44 -10.69
N ASP A 707 1.96 -17.54 -11.15
CA ASP A 707 1.05 -17.79 -12.26
C ASP A 707 1.77 -17.75 -13.63
N GLY A 708 1.03 -18.06 -14.70
CA GLY A 708 1.58 -18.05 -16.06
C GLY A 708 2.08 -16.69 -16.57
N ALA A 709 1.72 -15.57 -15.92
CA ALA A 709 2.19 -14.22 -16.22
C ALA A 709 3.35 -13.76 -15.32
N GLY A 710 3.86 -14.63 -14.43
CA GLY A 710 4.93 -14.29 -13.51
C GLY A 710 4.48 -13.58 -12.22
N LYS A 711 3.17 -13.47 -11.96
CA LYS A 711 2.64 -12.86 -10.73
C LYS A 711 2.49 -13.90 -9.62
N LYS A 712 2.85 -13.51 -8.40
CA LYS A 712 2.71 -14.35 -7.20
C LYS A 712 1.25 -14.42 -6.75
N VAL A 713 0.84 -15.60 -6.28
CA VAL A 713 -0.48 -15.89 -5.73
C VAL A 713 -0.31 -16.44 -4.33
N ASP A 714 -0.98 -15.81 -3.35
CA ASP A 714 -0.87 -16.12 -1.92
C ASP A 714 -1.91 -17.18 -1.49
N PHE A 715 -1.41 -18.27 -0.90
CA PHE A 715 -2.14 -19.41 -0.32
C PHE A 715 -2.01 -19.47 1.21
N THR A 716 -1.36 -18.51 1.86
CA THR A 716 -1.16 -18.48 3.33
C THR A 716 -2.47 -18.45 4.12
N GLN A 717 -3.57 -18.00 3.50
CA GLN A 717 -4.92 -17.98 4.09
C GLN A 717 -5.77 -19.20 3.71
N ALA A 718 -5.26 -20.09 2.87
CA ALA A 718 -5.98 -21.27 2.42
C ALA A 718 -5.71 -22.48 3.32
N ILE A 719 -6.71 -23.36 3.44
CA ILE A 719 -6.53 -24.72 3.98
C ILE A 719 -6.37 -25.66 2.80
N ILE A 720 -5.25 -26.38 2.77
CA ILE A 720 -4.94 -27.33 1.69
C ILE A 720 -5.31 -28.73 2.12
N ILE A 721 -6.20 -29.39 1.40
CA ILE A 721 -6.56 -30.79 1.62
C ILE A 721 -6.29 -31.56 0.35
N MET A 722 -5.48 -32.60 0.44
CA MET A 722 -5.25 -33.55 -0.66
C MET A 722 -5.83 -34.90 -0.28
N THR A 723 -6.47 -35.59 -1.22
CA THR A 723 -6.96 -36.95 -1.01
C THR A 723 -6.19 -37.94 -1.86
N SER A 724 -5.96 -39.13 -1.33
CA SER A 724 -5.38 -40.24 -2.08
C SER A 724 -6.08 -41.57 -1.80
N ASN A 725 -6.22 -42.40 -2.82
CA ASN A 725 -6.68 -43.79 -2.68
C ASN A 725 -5.52 -44.80 -2.57
N ALA A 726 -4.27 -44.32 -2.51
CA ALA A 726 -3.07 -45.14 -2.35
C ALA A 726 -3.18 -46.10 -1.15
N GLY A 727 -2.78 -47.35 -1.36
CA GLY A 727 -2.80 -48.41 -0.33
C GLY A 727 -4.19 -48.80 0.19
N GLY A 728 -5.29 -48.23 -0.33
CA GLY A 728 -6.64 -48.39 0.25
C GLY A 728 -7.11 -49.85 0.40
N LYS A 729 -6.88 -50.70 -0.61
CA LYS A 729 -7.25 -52.12 -0.57
C LYS A 729 -6.49 -52.90 0.51
N GLN A 730 -5.20 -52.60 0.66
CA GLN A 730 -4.33 -53.26 1.64
C GLN A 730 -4.70 -52.83 3.07
N ILE A 731 -4.97 -51.53 3.28
CA ILE A 731 -5.47 -51.00 4.55
C ILE A 731 -6.76 -51.72 4.95
N ALA A 732 -7.70 -51.85 4.01
CA ALA A 732 -8.97 -52.53 4.26
C ALA A 732 -8.77 -54.02 4.61
N SER A 733 -7.95 -54.75 3.86
CA SER A 733 -7.71 -56.17 4.12
C SER A 733 -6.95 -56.41 5.44
N SER A 734 -5.97 -55.57 5.76
CA SER A 734 -5.17 -55.71 6.99
C SER A 734 -5.99 -55.43 8.25
N LEU A 735 -6.87 -54.44 8.21
CA LEU A 735 -7.79 -54.16 9.33
C LEU A 735 -8.89 -55.22 9.45
N ALA A 736 -9.42 -55.71 8.32
CA ALA A 736 -10.39 -56.81 8.32
C ALA A 736 -9.78 -58.12 8.89
N ALA A 737 -8.47 -58.32 8.74
CA ALA A 737 -7.72 -59.43 9.32
C ALA A 737 -7.42 -59.26 10.83
N GLY A 738 -7.90 -58.19 11.47
CA GLY A 738 -7.73 -57.96 12.90
C GLY A 738 -6.33 -57.48 13.32
N ARG A 739 -5.50 -57.01 12.38
CA ARG A 739 -4.19 -56.44 12.72
C ARG A 739 -4.32 -55.17 13.56
N ALA A 740 -3.34 -54.93 14.42
CA ALA A 740 -3.32 -53.74 15.26
C ALA A 740 -3.22 -52.46 14.41
N TYR A 741 -4.07 -51.46 14.70
CA TYR A 741 -4.13 -50.19 13.96
C TYR A 741 -2.76 -49.53 13.79
N ARG A 742 -1.94 -49.52 14.84
CA ARG A 742 -0.60 -48.90 14.83
C ARG A 742 0.36 -49.54 13.82
N GLU A 743 0.22 -50.84 13.57
CA GLU A 743 1.05 -51.55 12.59
C GLU A 743 0.58 -51.25 11.17
N VAL A 744 -0.73 -51.25 10.96
CA VAL A 744 -1.34 -50.92 9.65
C VAL A 744 -0.99 -49.49 9.23
N VAL A 745 -0.99 -48.52 10.16
CA VAL A 745 -0.58 -47.13 9.87
C VAL A 745 0.87 -47.07 9.38
N LYS A 746 1.79 -47.82 10.00
CA LYS A 746 3.20 -47.84 9.59
C LYS A 746 3.38 -48.45 8.20
N GLU A 747 2.72 -49.58 7.94
CA GLU A 747 2.74 -50.25 6.64
C GLU A 747 2.13 -49.37 5.54
N ALA A 748 0.99 -48.75 5.83
CA ALA A 748 0.30 -47.89 4.89
C ALA A 748 1.10 -46.62 4.58
N TYR A 749 1.80 -46.04 5.56
CA TYR A 749 2.73 -44.93 5.35
C TYR A 749 3.92 -45.34 4.48
N TYR A 750 4.51 -46.52 4.72
CA TYR A 750 5.59 -47.04 3.88
C TYR A 750 5.13 -47.24 2.43
N ASN A 751 3.91 -47.74 2.22
CA ASN A 751 3.34 -47.88 0.88
C ASN A 751 3.11 -46.53 0.21
N LEU A 752 2.68 -45.52 0.98
CA LEU A 752 2.54 -44.15 0.49
C LEU A 752 3.86 -43.56 -0.01
N GLN A 753 4.99 -43.92 0.61
CA GLN A 753 6.35 -43.51 0.17
C GLN A 753 6.78 -44.16 -1.16
N ASN A 754 6.13 -45.23 -1.60
CA ASN A 754 6.37 -45.81 -2.93
C ASN A 754 5.60 -45.04 -4.02
N ASP A 755 4.42 -44.53 -3.69
CA ASP A 755 3.55 -43.81 -4.62
C ASP A 755 3.90 -42.31 -4.69
N PHE A 756 4.44 -41.74 -3.61
CA PHE A 756 4.81 -40.33 -3.52
C PHE A 756 6.25 -40.14 -3.02
N ARG A 757 6.90 -39.10 -3.57
CA ARG A 757 8.20 -38.61 -3.11
C ARG A 757 8.15 -38.20 -1.64
N ILE A 758 9.16 -38.59 -0.87
CA ILE A 758 9.27 -38.29 0.57
C ILE A 758 9.30 -36.77 0.80
N GLU A 759 9.90 -36.03 -0.14
CA GLU A 759 9.96 -34.57 -0.11
C GLU A 759 8.56 -33.95 -0.03
N LEU A 760 7.59 -34.46 -0.79
CA LEU A 760 6.21 -33.98 -0.80
C LEU A 760 5.49 -34.34 0.51
N LEU A 761 5.65 -35.60 0.96
CA LEU A 761 5.01 -36.09 2.19
C LEU A 761 5.45 -35.28 3.42
N ASN A 762 6.73 -34.90 3.48
CA ASN A 762 7.27 -34.12 4.59
C ASN A 762 6.80 -32.66 4.62
N ARG A 763 6.11 -32.15 3.59
CA ARG A 763 5.60 -30.76 3.58
C ARG A 763 4.21 -30.61 4.17
N PHE A 764 3.45 -31.70 4.29
CA PHE A 764 2.14 -31.67 4.95
C PHE A 764 2.28 -31.52 6.47
N ASP A 765 1.41 -30.72 7.08
CA ASP A 765 1.34 -30.63 8.55
C ASP A 765 0.89 -31.96 9.17
N LYS A 766 -0.04 -32.65 8.50
CA LYS A 766 -0.53 -33.97 8.88
C LYS A 766 -0.90 -34.85 7.69
N ILE A 767 -0.39 -36.08 7.73
CA ILE A 767 -0.82 -37.18 6.86
C ILE A 767 -1.75 -38.08 7.68
N ILE A 768 -2.99 -38.25 7.23
CA ILE A 768 -4.07 -38.86 8.00
C ILE A 768 -4.61 -40.08 7.25
N MET A 769 -4.52 -41.23 7.90
CA MET A 769 -5.09 -42.49 7.40
C MET A 769 -6.57 -42.59 7.76
N PHE A 770 -7.42 -42.87 6.76
CA PHE A 770 -8.83 -43.15 6.95
C PHE A 770 -9.07 -44.66 7.04
N LYS A 771 -9.86 -45.07 8.03
CA LYS A 771 -10.24 -46.47 8.23
C LYS A 771 -11.49 -46.84 7.41
N PRO A 772 -11.64 -48.11 7.00
CA PRO A 772 -12.92 -48.63 6.54
C PRO A 772 -14.01 -48.41 7.59
N LEU A 773 -15.24 -48.20 7.14
CA LEU A 773 -16.39 -48.00 8.01
C LEU A 773 -16.79 -49.32 8.66
N ASN A 774 -17.04 -49.30 9.96
CA ASN A 774 -17.58 -50.46 10.67
C ASN A 774 -19.12 -50.53 10.54
N LEU A 775 -19.72 -51.66 10.93
CA LEU A 775 -21.16 -51.87 10.78
C LEU A 775 -21.99 -50.83 11.54
N THR A 776 -21.56 -50.44 12.74
CA THR A 776 -22.26 -49.42 13.54
C THR A 776 -22.22 -48.03 12.90
N GLU A 777 -21.09 -47.64 12.31
CA GLU A 777 -20.93 -46.40 11.55
C GLU A 777 -21.79 -46.44 10.28
N ILE A 778 -21.88 -47.59 9.61
CA ILE A 778 -22.73 -47.79 8.44
C ILE A 778 -24.20 -47.61 8.77
N HIS A 779 -24.68 -48.19 9.88
CA HIS A 779 -26.08 -48.01 10.32
C HIS A 779 -26.41 -46.53 10.52
N GLN A 780 -25.54 -45.79 11.21
CA GLN A 780 -25.71 -44.35 11.45
C GLN A 780 -25.72 -43.54 10.13
N ILE A 781 -24.90 -43.93 9.15
CA ILE A 781 -24.88 -43.26 7.83
C ILE A 781 -26.19 -43.51 7.07
N ILE A 782 -26.72 -44.74 7.09
CA ILE A 782 -27.99 -45.07 6.43
C ILE A 782 -29.15 -44.33 7.08
N GLU A 783 -29.20 -44.28 8.42
CA GLU A 783 -30.20 -43.49 9.13
C GLU A 783 -30.16 -42.01 8.70
N LYS A 784 -28.96 -41.42 8.55
CA LYS A 784 -28.81 -40.04 8.04
C LYS A 784 -29.32 -39.89 6.61
N PHE A 785 -29.05 -40.86 5.73
CA PHE A 785 -29.57 -40.80 4.35
C PHE A 785 -31.09 -40.89 4.31
N LEU A 786 -31.70 -41.81 5.05
CA LEU A 786 -33.16 -41.94 5.13
C LEU A 786 -33.80 -40.68 5.71
N THR A 787 -33.19 -40.08 6.75
CA THR A 787 -33.65 -38.82 7.33
C THR A 787 -33.64 -37.70 6.29
N LYS A 788 -32.54 -37.55 5.53
CA LYS A 788 -32.43 -36.53 4.49
C LYS A 788 -33.42 -36.74 3.34
N ILE A 789 -33.67 -38.00 2.97
CA ILE A 789 -34.70 -38.34 1.98
C ILE A 789 -36.08 -37.94 2.49
N ASN A 790 -36.38 -38.24 3.76
CA ASN A 790 -37.65 -37.88 4.38
C ASN A 790 -37.86 -36.36 4.44
N GLU A 791 -36.82 -35.59 4.78
CA GLU A 791 -36.86 -34.12 4.74
C GLU A 791 -37.22 -33.61 3.34
N ASN A 792 -36.54 -34.10 2.29
CA ASN A 792 -36.82 -33.69 0.90
C ASN A 792 -38.24 -34.10 0.44
N LEU A 793 -38.71 -35.28 0.81
CA LEU A 793 -40.07 -35.74 0.48
C LEU A 793 -41.14 -34.94 1.23
N SER A 794 -40.83 -34.51 2.46
CA SER A 794 -41.76 -33.71 3.28
C SER A 794 -42.10 -32.37 2.62
N GLU A 795 -41.15 -31.74 1.92
CA GLU A 795 -41.37 -30.53 1.12
C GLU A 795 -42.34 -30.78 -0.03
N GLN A 796 -42.39 -32.01 -0.55
CA GLN A 796 -43.32 -32.46 -1.59
C GLN A 796 -44.67 -32.93 -1.01
N GLY A 797 -44.78 -32.97 0.32
CA GLY A 797 -45.97 -33.38 1.05
C GLY A 797 -46.08 -34.88 1.27
N VAL A 798 -45.00 -35.66 1.19
CA VAL A 798 -44.99 -37.11 1.46
C VAL A 798 -43.99 -37.40 2.57
N LEU A 799 -44.32 -38.30 3.49
CA LEU A 799 -43.41 -38.74 4.54
C LEU A 799 -43.04 -40.22 4.36
N ILE A 800 -41.86 -40.59 4.85
CA ILE A 800 -41.44 -41.98 4.98
C ILE A 800 -41.09 -42.27 6.44
N GLU A 801 -41.47 -43.46 6.90
CA GLU A 801 -41.06 -44.01 8.18
C GLU A 801 -40.43 -45.38 7.95
N TRP A 802 -39.45 -45.77 8.77
CA TRP A 802 -38.73 -47.03 8.61
C TRP A 802 -38.46 -47.67 9.97
N ASN A 803 -38.33 -48.99 9.99
CA ASN A 803 -37.97 -49.74 11.18
C ASN A 803 -36.48 -50.11 11.22
N LYS A 804 -36.04 -50.71 12.34
CA LYS A 804 -34.64 -51.16 12.48
C LYS A 804 -34.26 -52.21 11.44
N ASP A 805 -35.17 -53.09 11.06
CA ASP A 805 -34.92 -54.14 10.06
C ASP A 805 -34.60 -53.53 8.68
N THR A 806 -35.24 -52.41 8.31
CA THR A 806 -34.91 -51.65 7.08
C THR A 806 -33.45 -51.19 7.09
N VAL A 807 -32.98 -50.63 8.20
CA VAL A 807 -31.58 -50.17 8.34
C VAL A 807 -30.62 -51.35 8.29
N ASP A 808 -30.95 -52.47 8.93
CA ASP A 808 -30.12 -53.68 8.95
C ASP A 808 -30.02 -54.34 7.56
N GLU A 809 -31.12 -54.43 6.81
CA GLU A 809 -31.15 -54.99 5.45
C GLU A 809 -30.40 -54.11 4.46
N LEU A 810 -30.62 -52.79 4.50
CA LEU A 810 -29.86 -51.84 3.68
C LEU A 810 -28.36 -51.88 4.01
N SER A 811 -28.02 -52.02 5.30
CA SER A 811 -26.62 -52.17 5.74
C SER A 811 -26.00 -53.42 5.16
N LYS A 812 -26.67 -54.58 5.24
CA LYS A 812 -26.15 -55.85 4.70
C LYS A 812 -25.96 -55.81 3.18
N LEU A 813 -26.90 -55.20 2.45
CA LEU A 813 -26.83 -55.09 0.99
C LEU A 813 -25.74 -54.12 0.52
N GLY A 814 -25.52 -53.04 1.26
CA GLY A 814 -24.47 -52.08 0.96
C GLY A 814 -23.10 -52.42 1.57
N PHE A 815 -23.02 -53.40 2.46
CA PHE A 815 -21.78 -53.77 3.15
C PHE A 815 -20.82 -54.51 2.22
N GLY A 816 -19.79 -53.80 1.75
CA GLY A 816 -18.60 -54.39 1.17
C GLY A 816 -17.37 -53.97 1.98
N PRO A 817 -16.53 -54.88 2.51
CA PRO A 817 -15.32 -54.50 3.26
C PRO A 817 -14.32 -53.67 2.43
N VAL A 818 -14.47 -53.66 1.10
CA VAL A 818 -13.64 -52.93 0.14
C VAL A 818 -14.30 -51.61 -0.33
N TYR A 819 -15.60 -51.43 -0.12
CA TYR A 819 -16.37 -50.35 -0.72
C TYR A 819 -17.05 -49.49 0.36
N GLY A 820 -16.79 -48.18 0.36
CA GLY A 820 -17.33 -47.25 1.36
C GLY A 820 -18.77 -46.77 1.11
N ALA A 821 -19.16 -45.70 1.81
CA ALA A 821 -20.52 -45.15 1.87
C ALA A 821 -21.16 -44.77 0.51
N ARG A 822 -20.37 -44.65 -0.57
CA ARG A 822 -20.88 -44.40 -1.92
C ARG A 822 -21.76 -45.55 -2.43
N GLN A 823 -21.44 -46.80 -2.08
CA GLN A 823 -22.31 -47.93 -2.42
C GLN A 823 -23.57 -47.94 -1.56
N LEU A 824 -23.48 -47.57 -0.28
CA LEU A 824 -24.64 -47.44 0.60
C LEU A 824 -25.66 -46.46 0.03
N TYR A 825 -25.21 -45.29 -0.39
CA TYR A 825 -26.09 -44.27 -0.99
C TYR A 825 -26.81 -44.81 -2.23
N ARG A 826 -26.11 -45.54 -3.08
CA ARG A 826 -26.69 -46.17 -4.27
C ARG A 826 -27.74 -47.23 -3.92
N VAL A 827 -27.47 -48.07 -2.92
CA VAL A 827 -28.43 -49.08 -2.45
C VAL A 827 -29.68 -48.41 -1.88
N VAL A 828 -29.53 -47.36 -1.07
CA VAL A 828 -30.67 -46.60 -0.54
C VAL A 828 -31.46 -45.95 -1.68
N GLN A 829 -30.79 -45.38 -2.68
CA GLN A 829 -31.45 -44.80 -3.84
C GLN A 829 -32.25 -45.85 -4.63
N GLU A 830 -31.64 -46.97 -4.97
CA GLU A 830 -32.28 -48.04 -5.76
C GLU A 830 -33.41 -48.75 -5.00
N LYS A 831 -33.33 -48.84 -3.66
CA LYS A 831 -34.31 -49.61 -2.85
C LYS A 831 -35.38 -48.77 -2.19
N ILE A 832 -35.13 -47.49 -1.95
CA ILE A 832 -36.06 -46.60 -1.27
C ILE A 832 -36.52 -45.51 -2.23
N ASN A 833 -35.61 -44.70 -2.79
CA ASN A 833 -36.02 -43.57 -3.64
C ASN A 833 -36.76 -44.02 -4.90
N ASP A 834 -36.26 -45.03 -5.60
CA ASP A 834 -36.87 -45.49 -6.84
C ASP A 834 -38.27 -46.09 -6.60
N GLU A 835 -38.46 -46.80 -5.48
CA GLU A 835 -39.78 -47.32 -5.06
C GLU A 835 -40.75 -46.18 -4.70
N VAL A 836 -40.31 -45.21 -3.90
CA VAL A 836 -41.14 -44.04 -3.55
C VAL A 836 -41.48 -43.21 -4.79
N ALA A 837 -40.51 -42.99 -5.69
CA ALA A 837 -40.72 -42.25 -6.93
C ALA A 837 -41.72 -42.97 -7.85
N SER A 838 -41.64 -44.31 -7.93
CA SER A 838 -42.60 -45.12 -8.68
C SER A 838 -44.02 -44.95 -8.13
N LEU A 839 -44.19 -45.02 -6.81
CA LEU A 839 -45.51 -44.83 -6.17
C LEU A 839 -46.10 -43.44 -6.39
N ILE A 840 -45.26 -42.40 -6.37
CA ILE A 840 -45.67 -41.03 -6.66
C ILE A 840 -46.06 -40.90 -8.14
N ALA A 841 -45.28 -41.47 -9.06
CA ALA A 841 -45.56 -41.43 -10.50
C ALA A 841 -46.82 -42.21 -10.89
N GLU A 842 -47.10 -43.32 -10.20
CA GLU A 842 -48.31 -44.13 -10.37
C GLU A 842 -49.54 -43.56 -9.63
N GLU A 843 -49.43 -42.38 -9.00
CA GLU A 843 -50.47 -41.72 -8.19
C GLU A 843 -51.03 -42.60 -7.04
N LYS A 844 -50.24 -43.57 -6.56
CA LYS A 844 -50.62 -44.47 -5.45
C LYS A 844 -50.45 -43.83 -4.07
N VAL A 845 -49.72 -42.71 -3.98
CA VAL A 845 -49.48 -41.92 -2.76
C VAL A 845 -49.96 -40.49 -2.99
N LYS A 846 -50.77 -39.97 -2.07
CA LYS A 846 -51.28 -38.59 -2.09
C LYS A 846 -50.50 -37.70 -1.11
N LYS A 847 -50.57 -36.38 -1.33
CA LYS A 847 -50.03 -35.40 -0.38
C LYS A 847 -50.68 -35.55 0.99
N GLY A 848 -49.86 -35.54 2.04
CA GLY A 848 -50.22 -35.73 3.44
C GLY A 848 -50.05 -37.16 3.93
N GLN A 849 -49.68 -38.11 3.06
CA GLN A 849 -49.56 -39.52 3.43
C GLN A 849 -48.13 -39.93 3.83
N THR A 850 -48.06 -40.95 4.68
CA THR A 850 -46.82 -41.54 5.18
C THR A 850 -46.66 -42.96 4.64
N ILE A 851 -45.50 -43.26 4.05
CA ILE A 851 -45.13 -44.60 3.58
C ILE A 851 -44.31 -45.29 4.66
N HIS A 852 -44.78 -46.42 5.19
CA HIS A 852 -44.09 -47.15 6.24
C HIS A 852 -43.27 -48.31 5.64
N PHE A 853 -41.95 -48.29 5.81
CA PHE A 853 -41.04 -49.36 5.44
C PHE A 853 -40.81 -50.34 6.59
N LYS A 854 -40.92 -51.64 6.29
CA LYS A 854 -40.56 -52.74 7.19
C LYS A 854 -39.61 -53.69 6.45
N GLY A 855 -38.33 -53.65 6.80
CA GLY A 855 -37.30 -54.20 5.91
C GLY A 855 -37.25 -53.40 4.60
N LEU A 856 -37.06 -54.07 3.47
CA LEU A 856 -37.11 -53.43 2.13
C LEU A 856 -38.51 -53.41 1.49
N GLN A 857 -39.56 -53.77 2.23
CA GLN A 857 -40.94 -53.76 1.74
C GLN A 857 -41.74 -52.62 2.36
N ILE A 858 -42.70 -52.10 1.58
CA ILE A 858 -43.70 -51.16 2.08
C ILE A 858 -44.74 -51.96 2.85
N SER A 859 -44.86 -51.66 4.14
CA SER A 859 -45.85 -52.28 5.02
C SER A 859 -47.23 -51.70 4.78
N ASP A 860 -47.40 -50.38 4.88
CA ASP A 860 -48.66 -49.66 4.68
C ASP A 860 -48.39 -48.22 4.21
N ILE A 861 -49.40 -47.58 3.61
CA ILE A 861 -49.42 -46.14 3.26
C ILE A 861 -50.63 -45.52 3.98
N VAL A 862 -50.38 -44.59 4.90
CA VAL A 862 -51.42 -43.96 5.74
C VAL A 862 -51.67 -42.54 5.29
#